data_AF-A0A3L7TPS4-F1
#
_entry.id   AF-A0A3L7TPS4-F1
#
_cell.length_a   1.000
_cell.length_b   1.000
_cell.length_c   1.000
_cell.angle_alpha   90.00
_cell.angle_beta   90.00
_cell.angle_gamma   90.00
#
_symmetry.space_group_name_H-M   'P 1'
#
loop_
_entity.id
_entity.type
_entity.pdbx_description
1 polymer ?
#
loop_
_entity_poly.entity_id
_entity_poly.type
_entity_poly.pdbx_seq_one_letter_code
_entity_poly.pdbx_strand_id
1 'polypeptide(L)'
;MRILRSLRSVQSRLASFTAVAVLSIGCMSSSANAQQREVPPPVPSTEVISLLERAGLSNADAALAVAAHEVYFERYRDFERAEVDRWLRSREGSFAGMLQGGGSAAEVEKDVTTRRRLIASAKQLDDQLASEIAAKLPAEKQQVADALRDALARRRASIVVRAFGGGFESRPFSLADFPDFATIAPEARAQVQPILAVYEQELTRLWDRALVLAIDRPLRIAELRANRGIAAPVMPAPAAEGEAAPALDQAAFEQYWRSLQDLRREASADADAARRKVKDFHRLTLAQLEAVLDANAARNVRRWMIREKYPLLHEKGTPEPLFAEAAELHDADKLDDAAWGSVEAERAAYDAEVHPIVDEVMKLSDADSNSGMIMFFEAGQQQSDKQAILERKSLVDARSVERMRAILGKPADEVTPPQVAQGGMSFTIDGGTIDLGEALGEAVTASVMIGFGDRNGEMIIVSGDEFSGGSFASMGYGGGDRRIAKAMSRADADALAKRLSISEAERVAFDAVFEDYALNGKNIEASFSPKSDDSAEDSPQVMFGAMRAMQGKLAELRGAIEAADASFFADLGVVCPTAMESGALAAAEQARARALATSGEAPSAATADIAEAFIAAEVSAEGRASALESVTAWEQEASPQFTSRAHELDAIARQQMQLENEMQIEMTHSTSAGVASQSTTMTVTGDNEKILEKMLTLEARQAALSVKAEKSNLAALGNICAALPEVDGTKLRRAWQRLAYPRVYDAGSSAEGIFVKALALRELSAEQRAAIEVMKSEYNEAVEALAGEFIARPAPARANLGDGSEGLNIVAMQTAERERKRLTADREELNQSAVRRLKETLGAELGAKVGDLPVKKKRSPMQFQIGG
;
A
#
# COMPACT_ATOMS: atom_id res chain seq x y z
N MET A 1 29.84 -36.18 -27.45
CA MET A 1 28.44 -36.57 -27.12
C MET A 1 27.94 -36.05 -25.77
N ARG A 2 28.69 -36.10 -24.65
CA ARG A 2 28.24 -35.52 -23.36
C ARG A 2 27.96 -34.01 -23.40
N ILE A 3 28.81 -33.24 -24.09
CA ILE A 3 28.65 -31.78 -24.25
C ILE A 3 27.41 -31.43 -25.10
N LEU A 4 27.12 -32.23 -26.13
CA LEU A 4 25.92 -32.06 -26.96
C LEU A 4 24.61 -32.43 -26.23
N ARG A 5 24.66 -33.31 -25.22
CA ARG A 5 23.51 -33.61 -24.36
C ARG A 5 23.26 -32.51 -23.32
N SER A 6 24.29 -31.89 -22.75
CA SER A 6 24.09 -30.76 -21.81
C SER A 6 23.64 -29.48 -22.53
N LEU A 7 24.09 -29.24 -23.76
CA LEU A 7 23.60 -28.12 -24.57
C LEU A 7 22.12 -28.29 -24.96
N ARG A 8 21.68 -29.52 -25.29
CA ARG A 8 20.27 -29.80 -25.60
C ARG A 8 19.35 -29.73 -24.39
N SER A 9 19.81 -30.12 -23.19
CA SER A 9 19.01 -29.96 -21.96
C SER A 9 18.90 -28.52 -21.49
N VAL A 10 19.91 -27.67 -21.78
CA VAL A 10 19.84 -26.22 -21.52
C VAL A 10 18.89 -25.56 -22.51
N GLN A 11 18.93 -25.93 -23.80
CA GLN A 11 18.01 -25.41 -24.83
C GLN A 11 16.54 -25.80 -24.61
N SER A 12 16.24 -27.02 -24.13
CA SER A 12 14.86 -27.41 -23.82
C SER A 12 14.30 -26.73 -22.57
N ARG A 13 15.16 -26.46 -21.57
CA ARG A 13 14.81 -25.65 -20.39
C ARG A 13 14.55 -24.18 -20.77
N LEU A 14 15.38 -23.60 -21.65
CA LEU A 14 15.20 -22.26 -22.22
C LEU A 14 13.85 -22.08 -22.92
N ALA A 15 13.49 -23.02 -23.82
CA ALA A 15 12.24 -22.93 -24.59
C ALA A 15 10.99 -23.04 -23.72
N SER A 16 11.05 -23.86 -22.65
CA SER A 16 9.96 -24.04 -21.69
C SER A 16 9.77 -22.82 -20.79
N PHE A 17 10.87 -22.18 -20.37
CA PHE A 17 10.84 -20.97 -19.55
C PHE A 17 10.37 -19.73 -20.33
N THR A 18 10.76 -19.62 -21.61
CA THR A 18 10.35 -18.52 -22.49
C THR A 18 8.84 -18.56 -22.78
N ALA A 19 8.27 -19.76 -22.99
CA ALA A 19 6.83 -19.93 -23.14
C ALA A 19 6.05 -19.56 -21.85
N VAL A 20 6.59 -19.92 -20.67
CA VAL A 20 6.01 -19.56 -19.36
C VAL A 20 6.14 -18.06 -19.07
N ALA A 21 7.25 -17.41 -19.44
CA ALA A 21 7.46 -15.97 -19.29
C ALA A 21 6.51 -15.15 -20.17
N VAL A 22 6.32 -15.54 -21.43
CA VAL A 22 5.35 -14.89 -22.34
C VAL A 22 3.90 -15.12 -21.89
N LEU A 23 3.58 -16.30 -21.37
CA LEU A 23 2.27 -16.59 -20.76
C LEU A 23 2.01 -15.79 -19.48
N SER A 24 3.01 -15.63 -18.62
CA SER A 24 2.86 -14.86 -17.38
C SER A 24 2.73 -13.37 -17.64
N ILE A 25 3.45 -12.83 -18.63
CA ILE A 25 3.37 -11.44 -19.08
C ILE A 25 1.98 -11.13 -19.71
N GLY A 26 1.43 -12.01 -20.55
CA GLY A 26 0.08 -11.84 -21.14
C GLY A 26 -1.09 -12.07 -20.17
N CYS A 27 -0.93 -12.98 -19.19
CA CYS A 27 -1.96 -13.29 -18.18
C CYS A 27 -2.03 -12.27 -17.03
N MET A 28 -1.05 -11.37 -16.90
CA MET A 28 -1.01 -10.34 -15.85
C MET A 28 -1.94 -9.13 -16.12
N SER A 29 -2.55 -9.04 -17.30
CA SER A 29 -3.39 -7.90 -17.72
C SER A 29 -4.78 -7.84 -17.06
N SER A 30 -5.28 -8.91 -16.44
CA SER A 30 -6.38 -8.81 -15.50
C SER A 30 -5.80 -8.45 -14.13
N SER A 31 -5.72 -7.14 -13.85
CA SER A 31 -5.13 -6.57 -12.62
C SER A 31 -5.32 -7.49 -11.40
N ALA A 32 -4.26 -7.80 -10.65
CA ALA A 32 -4.35 -8.67 -9.47
C ALA A 32 -5.37 -8.18 -8.41
N ASN A 33 -5.76 -6.90 -8.47
CA ASN A 33 -6.82 -6.30 -7.66
C ASN A 33 -8.26 -6.57 -8.18
N ALA A 34 -8.43 -6.89 -9.46
CA ALA A 34 -9.73 -7.19 -10.06
C ALA A 34 -10.37 -8.44 -9.46
N GLN A 35 -9.57 -9.47 -9.18
CA GLN A 35 -10.06 -10.74 -8.65
C GLN A 35 -10.35 -10.69 -7.14
N GLN A 36 -9.75 -9.74 -6.40
CA GLN A 36 -9.96 -9.57 -4.96
C GLN A 36 -11.32 -8.97 -4.56
N ARG A 37 -12.06 -8.36 -5.51
CA ARG A 37 -13.25 -7.52 -5.22
C ARG A 37 -14.50 -7.95 -5.99
N GLU A 38 -14.63 -9.23 -6.32
CA GLU A 38 -15.81 -9.76 -7.05
C GLU A 38 -17.10 -9.72 -6.21
N VAL A 39 -16.99 -9.70 -4.87
CA VAL A 39 -18.08 -9.40 -3.93
C VAL A 39 -17.62 -8.21 -3.07
N PRO A 40 -18.49 -7.21 -2.82
CA PRO A 40 -18.17 -6.11 -1.91
C PRO A 40 -17.84 -6.62 -0.49
N PRO A 41 -16.89 -6.01 0.24
CA PRO A 41 -16.73 -6.22 1.67
C PRO A 41 -17.79 -5.42 2.46
N PRO A 42 -18.00 -5.73 3.76
CA PRO A 42 -18.88 -4.93 4.60
C PRO A 42 -18.44 -3.46 4.61
N VAL A 43 -19.40 -2.55 4.76
CA VAL A 43 -19.09 -1.14 5.03
C VAL A 43 -18.50 -1.02 6.44
N PRO A 44 -17.36 -0.34 6.67
CA PRO A 44 -16.82 -0.11 8.01
C PRO A 44 -17.64 0.95 8.76
N SER A 45 -17.65 0.90 10.10
CA SER A 45 -18.50 1.80 10.91
C SER A 45 -18.18 3.27 10.67
N THR A 46 -16.90 3.64 10.56
CA THR A 46 -16.46 5.00 10.19
C THR A 46 -17.03 5.50 8.86
N GLU A 47 -17.17 4.63 7.86
CA GLU A 47 -17.77 5.02 6.58
C GLU A 47 -19.29 5.20 6.71
N VAL A 48 -19.98 4.35 7.49
CA VAL A 48 -21.41 4.52 7.80
C VAL A 48 -21.67 5.81 8.55
N ILE A 49 -20.87 6.13 9.58
CA ILE A 49 -20.98 7.38 10.33
C ILE A 49 -20.79 8.57 9.37
N SER A 50 -19.74 8.55 8.55
CA SER A 50 -19.51 9.60 7.56
C SER A 50 -20.64 9.72 6.53
N LEU A 51 -21.30 8.61 6.15
CA LEU A 51 -22.47 8.61 5.28
C LEU A 51 -23.69 9.26 5.95
N LEU A 52 -23.91 8.98 7.23
CA LEU A 52 -25.02 9.50 8.02
C LEU A 52 -24.85 10.99 8.36
N GLU A 53 -23.64 11.40 8.74
CA GLU A 53 -23.29 12.82 8.95
C GLU A 53 -23.53 13.63 7.67
N ARG A 54 -23.12 13.10 6.51
CA ARG A 54 -23.38 13.72 5.21
C ARG A 54 -24.86 13.85 4.88
N ALA A 55 -25.66 12.87 5.30
CA ALA A 55 -27.10 12.92 5.16
C ALA A 55 -27.79 13.86 6.18
N GLY A 56 -27.02 14.55 7.04
CA GLY A 56 -27.51 15.58 7.94
C GLY A 56 -27.82 15.10 9.36
N LEU A 57 -27.36 13.91 9.77
CA LEU A 57 -27.45 13.48 11.17
C LEU A 57 -26.37 14.13 12.02
N SER A 58 -26.74 14.49 13.25
CA SER A 58 -25.76 14.92 14.26
C SER A 58 -24.93 13.74 14.73
N ASN A 59 -23.72 13.98 15.23
CA ASN A 59 -22.87 12.91 15.78
C ASN A 59 -23.55 12.11 16.90
N ALA A 60 -24.44 12.75 17.67
CA ALA A 60 -25.22 12.09 18.71
C ALA A 60 -26.26 11.11 18.13
N ASP A 61 -26.90 11.44 17.01
CA ASP A 61 -27.84 10.55 16.33
C ASP A 61 -27.12 9.46 15.51
N ALA A 62 -25.95 9.79 14.94
CA ALA A 62 -25.10 8.83 14.24
C ALA A 62 -24.62 7.69 15.16
N ALA A 63 -24.47 7.96 16.47
CA ALA A 63 -24.16 6.95 17.48
C ALA A 63 -25.24 5.84 17.55
N LEU A 64 -26.52 6.15 17.29
CA LEU A 64 -27.61 5.17 17.29
C LEU A 64 -27.50 4.17 16.13
N ALA A 65 -26.85 4.57 15.04
CA ALA A 65 -26.61 3.70 13.90
C ALA A 65 -25.49 2.68 14.14
N VAL A 66 -24.59 2.95 15.09
CA VAL A 66 -23.41 2.09 15.30
C VAL A 66 -23.80 0.73 15.89
N ALA A 67 -24.77 0.69 16.80
CA ALA A 67 -25.28 -0.59 17.31
C ALA A 67 -25.97 -1.44 16.22
N ALA A 68 -26.62 -0.80 15.23
CA ALA A 68 -27.16 -1.53 14.07
C ALA A 68 -26.02 -1.99 13.14
N HIS A 69 -24.97 -1.18 13.01
CA HIS A 69 -23.79 -1.51 12.21
C HIS A 69 -23.00 -2.70 12.77
N GLU A 70 -22.79 -2.83 14.08
CA GLU A 70 -22.10 -3.99 14.67
C GLU A 70 -22.80 -5.31 14.29
N VAL A 71 -24.13 -5.34 14.43
CA VAL A 71 -24.94 -6.51 14.06
C VAL A 71 -24.87 -6.77 12.55
N TYR A 72 -24.91 -5.72 11.72
CA TYR A 72 -24.69 -5.83 10.27
C TYR A 72 -23.31 -6.42 9.96
N PHE A 73 -22.25 -5.93 10.61
CA PHE A 73 -20.88 -6.32 10.31
C PHE A 73 -20.67 -7.81 10.63
N GLU A 74 -21.15 -8.28 11.78
CA GLU A 74 -21.13 -9.70 12.14
C GLU A 74 -21.91 -10.57 11.14
N ARG A 75 -23.16 -10.18 10.81
CA ARG A 75 -23.96 -10.91 9.80
C ARG A 75 -23.28 -10.95 8.43
N TYR A 76 -22.60 -9.87 8.05
CA TYR A 76 -21.85 -9.81 6.80
C TYR A 76 -20.64 -10.72 6.82
N ARG A 77 -19.91 -10.78 7.93
CA ARG A 77 -18.80 -11.73 8.10
C ARG A 77 -19.27 -13.18 8.07
N ASP A 78 -20.44 -13.47 8.60
CA ASP A 78 -21.05 -14.80 8.49
C ASP A 78 -21.41 -15.14 7.05
N PHE A 79 -22.01 -14.20 6.32
CA PHE A 79 -22.26 -14.32 4.88
C PHE A 79 -20.96 -14.57 4.08
N GLU A 80 -19.90 -13.82 4.35
CA GLU A 80 -18.60 -14.01 3.70
C GLU A 80 -18.04 -15.42 3.96
N ARG A 81 -18.03 -15.86 5.23
CA ARG A 81 -17.52 -17.18 5.62
C ARG A 81 -18.33 -18.33 5.03
N ALA A 82 -19.66 -18.21 5.04
CA ALA A 82 -20.56 -19.28 4.67
C ALA A 82 -20.71 -19.43 3.15
N GLU A 83 -20.80 -18.32 2.43
CA GLU A 83 -21.15 -18.31 1.01
C GLU A 83 -19.99 -17.87 0.11
N VAL A 84 -19.40 -16.70 0.39
CA VAL A 84 -18.36 -16.11 -0.47
C VAL A 84 -17.12 -17.00 -0.48
N ASP A 85 -16.57 -17.31 0.70
CA ASP A 85 -15.38 -18.15 0.87
C ASP A 85 -15.58 -19.57 0.30
N ARG A 86 -16.82 -20.08 0.32
CA ARG A 86 -17.16 -21.37 -0.29
C ARG A 86 -17.11 -21.31 -1.81
N TRP A 87 -17.70 -20.27 -2.40
CA TRP A 87 -17.71 -20.07 -3.85
C TRP A 87 -16.31 -19.83 -4.43
N LEU A 88 -15.45 -19.12 -3.69
CA LEU A 88 -14.07 -18.89 -4.09
C LEU A 88 -13.25 -20.17 -4.07
N ARG A 89 -13.38 -20.96 -2.99
CA ARG A 89 -12.74 -22.29 -2.90
C ARG A 89 -13.21 -23.23 -4.01
N SER A 90 -14.46 -23.15 -4.46
CA SER A 90 -14.91 -23.95 -5.60
C SER A 90 -14.32 -23.51 -6.94
N ARG A 91 -13.62 -22.35 -7.00
CA ARG A 91 -12.95 -21.82 -8.20
C ARG A 91 -11.44 -22.00 -8.22
N GLU A 92 -10.81 -22.32 -7.09
CA GLU A 92 -9.35 -22.51 -6.99
C GLU A 92 -8.80 -23.57 -7.97
N GLY A 93 -9.60 -24.57 -8.36
CA GLY A 93 -9.25 -25.57 -9.40
C GLY A 93 -9.64 -25.20 -10.84
N SER A 94 -10.37 -24.11 -11.07
CA SER A 94 -10.92 -23.69 -12.38
C SER A 94 -10.25 -22.42 -12.93
N PHE A 95 -9.36 -21.80 -12.15
CA PHE A 95 -8.75 -20.51 -12.43
C PHE A 95 -7.98 -20.47 -13.77
N ALA A 96 -7.25 -21.54 -14.11
CA ALA A 96 -6.59 -21.68 -15.40
C ALA A 96 -7.59 -21.57 -16.58
N GLY A 97 -8.81 -22.08 -16.42
CA GLY A 97 -9.87 -22.02 -17.43
C GLY A 97 -10.52 -20.63 -17.57
N MET A 98 -10.41 -19.75 -16.58
CA MET A 98 -10.96 -18.40 -16.67
C MET A 98 -9.95 -17.38 -17.25
N LEU A 99 -8.67 -17.47 -16.87
CA LEU A 99 -7.62 -16.62 -17.43
C LEU A 99 -7.35 -16.91 -18.90
N GLN A 100 -7.43 -18.19 -19.29
CA GLN A 100 -7.29 -18.61 -20.69
C GLN A 100 -8.56 -18.42 -21.50
N GLY A 101 -9.61 -17.77 -20.96
CA GLY A 101 -10.91 -17.71 -21.61
C GLY A 101 -11.30 -19.08 -22.18
N GLY A 102 -11.20 -20.14 -21.37
CA GLY A 102 -11.36 -21.54 -21.76
C GLY A 102 -12.65 -22.17 -21.25
N GLY A 103 -13.27 -21.60 -20.21
CA GLY A 103 -14.56 -22.06 -19.70
C GLY A 103 -15.66 -21.99 -20.76
N SER A 104 -16.51 -23.00 -20.82
CA SER A 104 -17.70 -23.02 -21.69
C SER A 104 -18.68 -21.92 -21.29
N ALA A 105 -19.52 -21.47 -22.23
CA ALA A 105 -20.54 -20.45 -21.93
C ALA A 105 -21.45 -20.87 -20.76
N ALA A 106 -21.80 -22.16 -20.64
CA ALA A 106 -22.60 -22.69 -19.56
C ALA A 106 -21.92 -22.65 -18.18
N GLU A 107 -20.61 -22.91 -18.11
CA GLU A 107 -19.83 -22.79 -16.87
C GLU A 107 -19.74 -21.33 -16.43
N VAL A 108 -19.50 -20.43 -17.38
CA VAL A 108 -19.45 -18.98 -17.11
C VAL A 108 -20.82 -18.45 -16.70
N GLU A 109 -21.91 -18.91 -17.33
CA GLU A 109 -23.28 -18.55 -16.95
C GLU A 109 -23.61 -18.97 -15.52
N LYS A 110 -23.22 -20.19 -15.12
CA LYS A 110 -23.38 -20.66 -13.74
C LYS A 110 -22.60 -19.79 -12.75
N ASP A 111 -21.39 -19.38 -13.10
CA ASP A 111 -20.57 -18.51 -12.27
C ASP A 111 -21.19 -17.11 -12.14
N VAL A 112 -21.57 -16.48 -13.26
CA VAL A 112 -22.27 -15.18 -13.29
C VAL A 112 -23.57 -15.23 -12.48
N THR A 113 -24.35 -16.30 -12.60
CA THR A 113 -25.58 -16.49 -11.81
C THR A 113 -25.28 -16.56 -10.31
N THR A 114 -24.23 -17.29 -9.93
CA THR A 114 -23.81 -17.38 -8.52
C THR A 114 -23.35 -16.01 -8.00
N ARG A 115 -22.59 -15.24 -8.79
CA ARG A 115 -22.17 -13.87 -8.45
C ARG A 115 -23.36 -12.94 -8.26
N ARG A 116 -24.34 -12.94 -9.18
CA ARG A 116 -25.58 -12.15 -9.05
C ARG A 116 -26.28 -12.45 -7.73
N ARG A 117 -26.34 -13.73 -7.33
CA ARG A 117 -26.90 -14.14 -6.04
C ARG A 117 -26.11 -13.58 -4.86
N LEU A 118 -24.78 -13.71 -4.86
CA LEU A 118 -23.92 -13.18 -3.78
C LEU A 118 -24.06 -11.65 -3.64
N ILE A 119 -24.11 -10.93 -4.76
CA ILE A 119 -24.28 -9.47 -4.77
C ILE A 119 -25.69 -9.07 -4.30
N ALA A 120 -26.72 -9.86 -4.63
CA ALA A 120 -28.07 -9.67 -4.11
C ALA A 120 -28.15 -9.91 -2.59
N SER A 121 -27.47 -10.94 -2.06
CA SER A 121 -27.36 -11.17 -0.62
C SER A 121 -26.64 -10.02 0.09
N ALA A 122 -25.54 -9.52 -0.48
CA ALA A 122 -24.84 -8.35 0.03
C ALA A 122 -25.75 -7.11 0.06
N LYS A 123 -26.51 -6.86 -1.02
CA LYS A 123 -27.51 -5.79 -1.08
C LYS A 123 -28.56 -5.94 0.03
N GLN A 124 -29.07 -7.15 0.26
CA GLN A 124 -30.06 -7.40 1.30
C GLN A 124 -29.55 -7.02 2.69
N LEU A 125 -28.28 -7.32 2.99
CA LEU A 125 -27.64 -6.91 4.25
C LEU A 125 -27.51 -5.39 4.35
N ASP A 126 -27.11 -4.72 3.26
CA ASP A 126 -27.02 -3.24 3.22
C ASP A 126 -28.41 -2.60 3.42
N ASP A 127 -29.45 -3.13 2.78
CA ASP A 127 -30.84 -2.65 2.93
C ASP A 127 -31.36 -2.88 4.36
N GLN A 128 -31.00 -4.01 4.99
CA GLN A 128 -31.33 -4.30 6.38
C GLN A 128 -30.68 -3.30 7.33
N LEU A 129 -29.38 -3.01 7.15
CA LEU A 129 -28.68 -1.99 7.93
C LEU A 129 -29.39 -0.63 7.82
N ALA A 130 -29.68 -0.17 6.61
CA ALA A 130 -30.37 1.10 6.40
C ALA A 130 -31.75 1.12 7.08
N SER A 131 -32.49 0.01 7.04
CA SER A 131 -33.82 -0.12 7.65
C SER A 131 -33.77 -0.18 9.18
N GLU A 132 -32.79 -0.87 9.76
CA GLU A 132 -32.57 -0.92 11.22
C GLU A 132 -32.14 0.45 11.77
N ILE A 133 -31.36 1.21 11.00
CA ILE A 133 -31.05 2.60 11.32
C ILE A 133 -32.32 3.45 11.22
N ALA A 134 -33.08 3.35 10.13
CA ALA A 134 -34.33 4.10 9.94
C ALA A 134 -35.31 3.90 11.10
N ALA A 135 -35.44 2.68 11.61
CA ALA A 135 -36.34 2.34 12.71
C ALA A 135 -35.95 3.01 14.04
N LYS A 136 -34.68 3.43 14.19
CA LYS A 136 -34.18 4.14 15.37
C LYS A 136 -34.21 5.66 15.21
N LEU A 137 -34.38 6.17 13.99
CA LEU A 137 -34.41 7.59 13.71
C LEU A 137 -35.82 8.19 13.91
N PRO A 138 -35.93 9.47 14.32
CA PRO A 138 -37.19 10.18 14.31
C PRO A 138 -37.83 10.21 12.90
N ALA A 139 -39.16 10.24 12.83
CA ALA A 139 -39.90 10.22 11.56
C ALA A 139 -39.45 11.33 10.58
N GLU A 140 -39.11 12.50 11.09
CA GLU A 140 -38.63 13.66 10.33
C GLU A 140 -37.27 13.42 9.63
N LYS A 141 -36.51 12.40 10.07
CA LYS A 141 -35.18 12.05 9.54
C LYS A 141 -35.19 10.76 8.72
N GLN A 142 -36.35 10.20 8.37
CA GLN A 142 -36.41 8.95 7.59
C GLN A 142 -35.74 9.06 6.21
N GLN A 143 -35.74 10.23 5.59
CA GLN A 143 -35.07 10.49 4.31
C GLN A 143 -33.55 10.22 4.36
N VAL A 144 -32.94 10.30 5.55
CA VAL A 144 -31.53 9.99 5.77
C VAL A 144 -31.24 8.50 5.51
N ALA A 145 -32.16 7.62 5.89
CA ALA A 145 -31.99 6.19 5.65
C ALA A 145 -32.06 5.83 4.17
N ASP A 146 -32.86 6.55 3.39
CA ASP A 146 -32.92 6.39 1.93
C ASP A 146 -31.62 6.88 1.28
N ALA A 147 -31.10 8.03 1.70
CA ALA A 147 -29.79 8.53 1.25
C ALA A 147 -28.65 7.56 1.59
N LEU A 148 -28.67 6.96 2.79
CA LEU A 148 -27.72 5.92 3.19
C LEU A 148 -27.85 4.69 2.27
N ARG A 149 -29.07 4.22 2.01
CA ARG A 149 -29.30 3.04 1.15
C ARG A 149 -28.76 3.26 -0.26
N ASP A 150 -29.02 4.43 -0.83
CA ASP A 150 -28.53 4.82 -2.16
C ASP A 150 -27.00 4.90 -2.19
N ALA A 151 -26.39 5.47 -1.16
CA ALA A 151 -24.94 5.57 -1.07
C ALA A 151 -24.26 4.20 -0.88
N LEU A 152 -24.84 3.28 -0.09
CA LEU A 152 -24.39 1.90 0.03
C LEU A 152 -24.53 1.15 -1.31
N ALA A 153 -25.60 1.40 -2.06
CA ALA A 153 -25.78 0.83 -3.40
C ALA A 153 -24.68 1.30 -4.37
N ARG A 154 -24.39 2.60 -4.42
CA ARG A 154 -23.29 3.15 -5.22
C ARG A 154 -21.94 2.60 -4.79
N ARG A 155 -21.68 2.46 -3.48
CA ARG A 155 -20.44 1.88 -2.94
C ARG A 155 -20.27 0.46 -3.46
N ARG A 156 -21.27 -0.40 -3.28
CA ARG A 156 -21.26 -1.78 -3.76
C ARG A 156 -21.02 -1.86 -5.27
N ALA A 157 -21.76 -1.06 -6.05
CA ALA A 157 -21.59 -1.00 -7.49
C ALA A 157 -20.16 -0.60 -7.89
N SER A 158 -19.61 0.44 -7.27
CA SER A 158 -18.25 0.92 -7.57
C SER A 158 -17.17 -0.12 -7.31
N ILE A 159 -17.28 -0.89 -6.22
CA ILE A 159 -16.32 -1.93 -5.85
C ILE A 159 -16.33 -3.06 -6.89
N VAL A 160 -17.52 -3.52 -7.28
CA VAL A 160 -17.64 -4.60 -8.26
C VAL A 160 -17.30 -4.13 -9.67
N VAL A 161 -17.72 -2.93 -10.09
CA VAL A 161 -17.38 -2.41 -11.43
C VAL A 161 -15.87 -2.25 -11.58
N ARG A 162 -15.16 -1.79 -10.53
CA ARG A 162 -13.68 -1.73 -10.51
C ARG A 162 -13.05 -3.11 -10.71
N ALA A 163 -13.66 -4.16 -10.16
CA ALA A 163 -13.19 -5.54 -10.32
C ALA A 163 -13.18 -6.03 -11.77
N PHE A 164 -13.86 -5.35 -12.70
CA PHE A 164 -13.90 -5.73 -14.12
C PHE A 164 -13.14 -4.77 -15.04
N GLY A 165 -12.15 -4.04 -14.53
CA GLY A 165 -11.20 -3.28 -15.38
C GLY A 165 -11.63 -1.85 -15.68
N GLY A 166 -11.72 -1.01 -14.65
CA GLY A 166 -11.98 0.42 -14.81
C GLY A 166 -11.30 1.25 -13.75
N GLY A 167 -10.71 2.38 -14.17
CA GLY A 167 -10.11 3.42 -13.34
C GLY A 167 -11.11 4.19 -12.48
N PHE A 168 -12.00 3.48 -11.78
CA PHE A 168 -12.83 4.06 -10.74
C PHE A 168 -12.08 4.08 -9.40
N GLU A 169 -12.24 5.18 -8.70
CA GLU A 169 -11.84 5.31 -7.30
C GLU A 169 -12.51 4.25 -6.42
N SER A 170 -11.89 3.97 -5.27
CA SER A 170 -12.43 3.06 -4.24
C SER A 170 -13.75 3.53 -3.64
N ARG A 171 -14.10 4.82 -3.80
CA ARG A 171 -15.35 5.42 -3.31
C ARG A 171 -16.10 6.04 -4.49
N PRO A 172 -17.43 5.85 -4.59
CA PRO A 172 -18.22 6.57 -5.57
C PRO A 172 -18.19 8.06 -5.23
N PHE A 173 -17.86 8.87 -6.22
CA PHE A 173 -17.92 10.32 -6.11
C PHE A 173 -19.37 10.79 -6.27
N SER A 174 -19.74 11.77 -5.48
CA SER A 174 -21.01 12.45 -5.58
C SER A 174 -20.81 13.95 -5.46
N LEU A 175 -21.37 14.76 -6.35
CA LEU A 175 -21.40 16.21 -6.17
C LEU A 175 -22.04 16.64 -4.86
N ALA A 176 -22.98 15.85 -4.31
CA ALA A 176 -23.60 16.12 -3.01
C ALA A 176 -22.61 16.04 -1.83
N ASP A 177 -21.45 15.40 -2.01
CA ASP A 177 -20.38 15.29 -1.00
C ASP A 177 -19.51 16.56 -0.92
N PHE A 178 -19.79 17.60 -1.69
CA PHE A 178 -19.01 18.84 -1.66
C PHE A 178 -19.06 19.48 -0.24
N PRO A 179 -17.91 19.63 0.44
CA PRO A 179 -17.87 19.98 1.86
C PRO A 179 -18.41 21.37 2.16
N ASP A 180 -18.28 22.31 1.22
CA ASP A 180 -18.60 23.71 1.48
C ASP A 180 -20.05 24.06 1.15
N PHE A 181 -20.93 23.10 0.85
CA PHE A 181 -22.37 23.38 0.71
C PHE A 181 -22.97 24.03 1.95
N ALA A 182 -22.43 23.75 3.13
CA ALA A 182 -22.83 24.36 4.39
C ALA A 182 -22.49 25.86 4.48
N THR A 183 -21.56 26.35 3.64
CA THR A 183 -21.15 27.77 3.59
C THR A 183 -21.94 28.58 2.57
N ILE A 184 -22.64 27.92 1.65
CA ILE A 184 -23.47 28.58 0.63
C ILE A 184 -24.72 29.20 1.29
N ALA A 185 -25.12 30.38 0.80
CA ALA A 185 -26.30 31.10 1.25
C ALA A 185 -27.56 30.18 1.30
N PRO A 186 -28.43 30.29 2.33
CA PRO A 186 -29.59 29.42 2.49
C PRO A 186 -30.51 29.38 1.26
N GLU A 187 -30.68 30.50 0.57
CA GLU A 187 -31.52 30.63 -0.63
C GLU A 187 -30.96 29.83 -1.81
N ALA A 188 -29.65 29.96 -2.07
CA ALA A 188 -28.97 29.18 -3.11
C ALA A 188 -28.94 27.69 -2.76
N ARG A 189 -28.77 27.35 -1.47
CA ARG A 189 -28.88 25.97 -1.00
C ARG A 189 -30.25 25.37 -1.28
N ALA A 190 -31.33 26.11 -1.05
CA ALA A 190 -32.70 25.66 -1.34
C ALA A 190 -32.93 25.37 -2.84
N GLN A 191 -32.24 26.10 -3.73
CA GLN A 191 -32.30 25.86 -5.18
C GLN A 191 -31.48 24.64 -5.62
N VAL A 192 -30.33 24.42 -4.98
CA VAL A 192 -29.42 23.31 -5.29
C VAL A 192 -29.94 21.95 -4.79
N GLN A 193 -30.62 21.91 -3.64
CA GLN A 193 -31.13 20.66 -3.05
C GLN A 193 -31.96 19.77 -4.01
N PRO A 194 -32.98 20.28 -4.73
CA PRO A 194 -33.73 19.44 -5.68
C PRO A 194 -32.87 18.94 -6.85
N ILE A 195 -31.87 19.71 -7.30
CA ILE A 195 -30.92 19.28 -8.34
C ILE A 195 -30.09 18.09 -7.81
N LEU A 196 -29.55 18.21 -6.59
CA LEU A 196 -28.76 17.16 -5.95
C LEU A 196 -29.59 15.90 -5.66
N ALA A 197 -30.86 16.03 -5.27
CA ALA A 197 -31.73 14.89 -5.02
C ALA A 197 -31.99 14.07 -6.30
N VAL A 198 -32.31 14.74 -7.42
CA VAL A 198 -32.46 14.09 -8.73
C VAL A 198 -31.15 13.46 -9.19
N TYR A 199 -30.04 14.18 -8.99
CA TYR A 199 -28.71 13.70 -9.29
C TYR A 199 -28.37 12.42 -8.51
N GLU A 200 -28.61 12.36 -7.20
CA GLU A 200 -28.26 11.18 -6.41
C GLU A 200 -29.06 9.93 -6.81
N GLN A 201 -30.35 10.08 -7.08
CA GLN A 201 -31.20 8.98 -7.54
C GLN A 201 -30.75 8.43 -8.90
N GLU A 202 -30.53 9.33 -9.86
CA GLU A 202 -30.10 8.95 -11.21
C GLU A 202 -28.66 8.39 -11.21
N LEU A 203 -27.77 8.95 -10.38
CA LEU A 203 -26.43 8.43 -10.19
C LEU A 203 -26.46 6.99 -9.66
N THR A 204 -27.30 6.69 -8.66
CA THR A 204 -27.50 5.30 -8.17
C THR A 204 -27.97 4.39 -9.31
N ARG A 205 -28.96 4.82 -10.09
CA ARG A 205 -29.49 4.04 -11.22
C ARG A 205 -28.43 3.74 -12.28
N LEU A 206 -27.57 4.72 -12.60
CA LEU A 206 -26.47 4.56 -13.55
C LEU A 206 -25.41 3.58 -13.02
N TRP A 207 -25.07 3.66 -11.74
CA TRP A 207 -24.15 2.72 -11.09
C TRP A 207 -24.70 1.29 -11.05
N ASP A 208 -25.97 1.11 -10.72
CA ASP A 208 -26.62 -0.21 -10.75
C ASP A 208 -26.64 -0.80 -12.16
N ARG A 209 -26.86 0.03 -13.19
CA ARG A 209 -26.76 -0.42 -14.59
C ARG A 209 -25.33 -0.84 -14.94
N ALA A 210 -24.33 -0.05 -14.54
CA ALA A 210 -22.93 -0.37 -14.77
C ALA A 210 -22.52 -1.68 -14.07
N LEU A 211 -23.03 -1.91 -12.85
CA LEU A 211 -22.84 -3.14 -12.09
C LEU A 211 -23.35 -4.37 -12.84
N VAL A 212 -24.61 -4.35 -13.31
CA VAL A 212 -25.20 -5.47 -14.06
C VAL A 212 -24.37 -5.79 -15.31
N LEU A 213 -24.00 -4.77 -16.08
CA LEU A 213 -23.20 -4.94 -17.30
C LEU A 213 -21.79 -5.47 -17.00
N ALA A 214 -21.19 -5.06 -15.89
CA ALA A 214 -19.87 -5.54 -15.47
C ALA A 214 -19.92 -7.03 -15.07
N ILE A 215 -20.96 -7.46 -14.34
CA ILE A 215 -21.15 -8.86 -13.93
C ILE A 215 -21.37 -9.76 -15.15
N ASP A 216 -22.06 -9.27 -16.18
CA ASP A 216 -22.43 -10.05 -17.36
C ASP A 216 -21.33 -10.11 -18.43
N ARG A 217 -20.33 -9.22 -18.34
CA ARG A 217 -19.21 -9.13 -19.28
C ARG A 217 -18.50 -10.48 -19.53
N PRO A 218 -18.16 -11.29 -18.52
CA PRO A 218 -17.50 -12.58 -18.76
C PRO A 218 -18.37 -13.55 -19.57
N LEU A 219 -19.67 -13.58 -19.31
CA LEU A 219 -20.62 -14.41 -20.07
C LEU A 219 -20.67 -13.95 -21.52
N ARG A 220 -20.73 -12.63 -21.74
CA ARG A 220 -20.72 -12.07 -23.09
C ARG A 220 -19.44 -12.42 -23.86
N ILE A 221 -18.29 -12.38 -23.21
CA ILE A 221 -17.02 -12.82 -23.80
C ILE A 221 -17.09 -14.30 -24.19
N ALA A 222 -17.59 -15.16 -23.30
CA ALA A 222 -17.69 -16.61 -23.56
C ALA A 222 -18.65 -16.93 -24.72
N GLU A 223 -19.79 -16.25 -24.79
CA GLU A 223 -20.75 -16.36 -25.89
C GLU A 223 -20.13 -15.92 -27.23
N LEU A 224 -19.50 -14.74 -27.27
CA LEU A 224 -18.89 -14.25 -28.50
C LEU A 224 -17.72 -15.13 -28.96
N ARG A 225 -16.92 -15.65 -28.02
CA ARG A 225 -15.85 -16.60 -28.29
C ARG A 225 -16.38 -17.88 -28.94
N ALA A 226 -17.44 -18.46 -28.36
CA ALA A 226 -18.10 -19.65 -28.89
C ALA A 226 -18.70 -19.39 -30.28
N ASN A 227 -19.38 -18.25 -30.47
CA ASN A 227 -20.01 -17.87 -31.74
C ASN A 227 -19.00 -17.64 -32.87
N ARG A 228 -17.80 -17.13 -32.55
CA ARG A 228 -16.72 -16.89 -33.53
C ARG A 228 -15.81 -18.09 -33.73
N GLY A 229 -16.01 -19.20 -33.01
CA GLY A 229 -15.16 -20.37 -33.09
C GLY A 229 -13.70 -20.10 -32.69
N ILE A 230 -13.47 -19.11 -31.81
CA ILE A 230 -12.12 -18.78 -31.34
C ILE A 230 -11.70 -19.83 -30.31
N ALA A 231 -10.95 -20.83 -30.77
CA ALA A 231 -10.37 -21.86 -29.91
C ALA A 231 -9.09 -21.35 -29.26
N ALA A 232 -8.86 -21.74 -28.01
CA ALA A 232 -7.56 -21.52 -27.37
C ALA A 232 -6.48 -22.30 -28.16
N PRO A 233 -5.31 -21.71 -28.41
CA PRO A 233 -4.21 -22.42 -29.04
C PRO A 233 -3.85 -23.64 -28.18
N VAL A 234 -3.58 -24.77 -28.86
CA VAL A 234 -3.16 -25.99 -28.16
C VAL A 234 -1.80 -25.73 -27.55
N MET A 235 -1.75 -25.65 -26.22
CA MET A 235 -0.49 -25.55 -25.50
C MET A 235 0.29 -26.85 -25.73
N PRO A 236 1.55 -26.79 -26.18
CA PRO A 236 2.35 -27.99 -26.33
C PRO A 236 2.48 -28.68 -24.98
N ALA A 237 2.32 -30.01 -24.95
CA ALA A 237 2.49 -30.78 -23.74
C ALA A 237 3.90 -30.54 -23.16
N PRO A 238 4.04 -30.47 -21.83
CA PRO A 238 5.37 -30.38 -21.22
C PRO A 238 6.20 -31.56 -21.71
N ALA A 239 7.41 -31.27 -22.21
CA ALA A 239 8.28 -32.32 -22.71
C ALA A 239 8.59 -33.33 -21.60
N ALA A 240 8.66 -34.61 -21.94
CA ALA A 240 9.22 -35.60 -21.04
C ALA A 240 10.68 -35.22 -20.68
N GLU A 241 11.14 -35.57 -19.48
CA GLU A 241 12.51 -35.29 -19.04
C GLU A 241 13.54 -35.69 -20.10
N GLY A 242 14.21 -34.69 -20.70
CA GLY A 242 15.25 -34.89 -21.71
C GLY A 242 14.83 -34.67 -23.17
N GLU A 243 13.56 -34.38 -23.45
CA GLU A 243 13.08 -33.98 -24.78
C GLU A 243 12.93 -32.45 -24.91
N ALA A 244 13.06 -31.94 -26.14
CA ALA A 244 12.76 -30.55 -26.44
C ALA A 244 11.24 -30.37 -26.54
N ALA A 245 10.69 -29.41 -25.80
CA ALA A 245 9.28 -29.07 -25.92
C ALA A 245 8.97 -28.66 -27.37
N PRO A 246 7.82 -29.06 -27.92
CA PRO A 246 7.37 -28.54 -29.21
C PRO A 246 7.31 -27.01 -29.13
N ALA A 247 7.79 -26.33 -30.17
CA ALA A 247 7.72 -24.87 -30.23
C ALA A 247 6.26 -24.42 -30.22
N LEU A 248 5.94 -23.42 -29.39
CA LEU A 248 4.65 -22.74 -29.42
C LEU A 248 4.51 -22.05 -30.79
N ASP A 249 3.37 -22.24 -31.45
CA ASP A 249 3.03 -21.46 -32.64
C ASP A 249 2.74 -20.01 -32.23
N GLN A 250 3.77 -19.16 -32.28
CA GLN A 250 3.69 -17.76 -31.90
C GLN A 250 2.64 -17.00 -32.70
N ALA A 251 2.49 -17.30 -34.00
CA ALA A 251 1.52 -16.60 -34.85
C ALA A 251 0.08 -16.96 -34.47
N ALA A 252 -0.21 -18.23 -34.21
CA ALA A 252 -1.52 -18.67 -33.73
C ALA A 252 -1.83 -18.08 -32.34
N PHE A 253 -0.82 -17.99 -31.47
CA PHE A 253 -0.94 -17.39 -30.15
C PHE A 253 -1.24 -15.88 -30.22
N GLU A 254 -0.49 -15.11 -31.01
CA GLU A 254 -0.74 -13.68 -31.25
C GLU A 254 -2.12 -13.43 -31.85
N GLN A 255 -2.51 -14.22 -32.86
CA GLN A 255 -3.83 -14.11 -33.48
C GLN A 255 -4.96 -14.38 -32.48
N TYR A 256 -4.79 -15.39 -31.62
CA TYR A 256 -5.72 -15.68 -30.55
C TYR A 256 -5.86 -14.51 -29.58
N TRP A 257 -4.75 -13.92 -29.12
CA TRP A 257 -4.79 -12.78 -28.19
C TRP A 257 -5.43 -11.53 -28.79
N ARG A 258 -5.09 -11.18 -30.03
CA ARG A 258 -5.76 -10.07 -30.76
C ARG A 258 -7.25 -10.32 -30.85
N SER A 259 -7.65 -11.54 -31.21
CA SER A 259 -9.07 -11.92 -31.30
C SER A 259 -9.77 -11.83 -29.94
N LEU A 260 -9.12 -12.25 -28.86
CA LEU A 260 -9.63 -12.10 -27.50
C LEU A 260 -9.76 -10.64 -27.07
N GLN A 261 -8.82 -9.77 -27.44
CA GLN A 261 -8.87 -8.34 -27.14
C GLN A 261 -10.04 -7.68 -27.86
N ASP A 262 -10.25 -7.98 -29.14
CA ASP A 262 -11.40 -7.49 -29.91
C ASP A 262 -12.72 -7.94 -29.28
N LEU A 263 -12.80 -9.22 -28.88
CA LEU A 263 -13.94 -9.76 -28.14
C LEU A 263 -14.17 -9.03 -26.81
N ARG A 264 -13.10 -8.79 -26.04
CA ARG A 264 -13.18 -8.05 -24.78
C ARG A 264 -13.66 -6.63 -25.03
N ARG A 265 -13.17 -5.94 -26.07
CA ARG A 265 -13.59 -4.58 -26.43
C ARG A 265 -15.08 -4.54 -26.77
N GLU A 266 -15.54 -5.47 -27.60
CA GLU A 266 -16.95 -5.57 -27.97
C GLU A 266 -17.85 -5.92 -26.78
N ALA A 267 -17.46 -6.91 -25.96
CA ALA A 267 -18.20 -7.29 -24.77
C ALA A 267 -18.23 -6.17 -23.70
N SER A 268 -17.27 -5.25 -23.72
CA SER A 268 -17.21 -4.13 -22.78
C SER A 268 -17.99 -2.90 -23.26
N ALA A 269 -18.35 -2.81 -24.54
CA ALA A 269 -18.87 -1.60 -25.14
C ALA A 269 -20.09 -1.01 -24.39
N ASP A 270 -21.01 -1.85 -23.94
CA ASP A 270 -22.17 -1.42 -23.15
C ASP A 270 -21.80 -0.98 -21.74
N ALA A 271 -20.90 -1.71 -21.08
CA ALA A 271 -20.38 -1.33 -19.76
C ALA A 271 -19.64 0.01 -19.85
N ASP A 272 -18.77 0.19 -20.84
CA ASP A 272 -18.04 1.43 -21.15
C ASP A 272 -19.00 2.59 -21.42
N ALA A 273 -20.09 2.35 -22.17
CA ALA A 273 -21.12 3.34 -22.40
C ALA A 273 -21.85 3.74 -21.11
N ALA A 274 -22.14 2.78 -20.22
CA ALA A 274 -22.73 3.08 -18.90
C ALA A 274 -21.75 3.88 -18.02
N ARG A 275 -20.45 3.55 -18.06
CA ARG A 275 -19.38 4.27 -17.34
C ARG A 275 -19.26 5.72 -17.83
N ARG A 276 -19.24 5.93 -19.15
CA ARG A 276 -19.24 7.27 -19.75
C ARG A 276 -20.45 8.07 -19.32
N LYS A 277 -21.65 7.46 -19.29
CA LYS A 277 -22.85 8.15 -18.81
C LYS A 277 -22.75 8.64 -17.37
N VAL A 278 -22.08 7.91 -16.47
CA VAL A 278 -21.83 8.38 -15.09
C VAL A 278 -20.97 9.65 -15.10
N LYS A 279 -19.88 9.65 -15.87
CA LYS A 279 -18.97 10.80 -16.02
C LYS A 279 -19.65 12.01 -16.68
N ASP A 280 -20.40 11.78 -17.76
CA ASP A 280 -21.22 12.79 -18.42
C ASP A 280 -22.24 13.40 -17.46
N PHE A 281 -22.86 12.56 -16.64
CA PHE A 281 -23.85 12.99 -15.68
C PHE A 281 -23.27 13.87 -14.57
N HIS A 282 -22.07 13.55 -14.06
CA HIS A 282 -21.35 14.45 -13.14
C HIS A 282 -21.16 15.84 -13.75
N ARG A 283 -20.74 15.92 -15.02
CA ARG A 283 -20.48 17.21 -15.69
C ARG A 283 -21.75 17.97 -16.00
N LEU A 284 -22.80 17.26 -16.44
CA LEU A 284 -24.11 17.86 -16.68
C LEU A 284 -24.68 18.48 -15.40
N THR A 285 -24.58 17.76 -14.28
CA THR A 285 -25.05 18.27 -12.99
C THR A 285 -24.17 19.40 -12.49
N LEU A 286 -22.84 19.35 -12.68
CA LEU A 286 -21.98 20.49 -12.37
C LEU A 286 -22.46 21.75 -13.10
N ALA A 287 -22.71 21.67 -14.41
CA ALA A 287 -23.21 22.81 -15.19
C ALA A 287 -24.59 23.33 -14.69
N GLN A 288 -25.47 22.43 -14.22
CA GLN A 288 -26.74 22.83 -13.59
C GLN A 288 -26.53 23.54 -12.25
N LEU A 289 -25.58 23.09 -11.44
CA LEU A 289 -25.22 23.74 -10.18
C LEU A 289 -24.61 25.12 -10.42
N GLU A 290 -23.70 25.25 -11.38
CA GLU A 290 -23.05 26.52 -11.72
C GLU A 290 -24.05 27.58 -12.22
N ALA A 291 -25.16 27.17 -12.81
CA ALA A 291 -26.20 28.09 -13.28
C ALA A 291 -27.04 28.70 -12.13
N VAL A 292 -27.04 28.08 -10.94
CA VAL A 292 -27.83 28.54 -9.77
C VAL A 292 -26.96 29.04 -8.62
N LEU A 293 -25.68 28.67 -8.60
CA LEU A 293 -24.71 29.13 -7.62
C LEU A 293 -24.12 30.49 -8.01
N ASP A 294 -23.67 31.25 -7.02
CA ASP A 294 -22.80 32.40 -7.29
C ASP A 294 -21.45 31.94 -7.85
N ALA A 295 -20.72 32.86 -8.49
CA ALA A 295 -19.48 32.54 -9.18
C ALA A 295 -18.41 31.89 -8.29
N ASN A 296 -18.33 32.27 -7.00
CA ASN A 296 -17.34 31.70 -6.09
C ASN A 296 -17.72 30.28 -5.67
N ALA A 297 -18.98 30.05 -5.30
CA ALA A 297 -19.47 28.72 -4.95
C ALA A 297 -19.39 27.76 -6.15
N ALA A 298 -19.81 28.20 -7.34
CA ALA A 298 -19.69 27.46 -8.59
C ALA A 298 -18.23 27.01 -8.86
N ARG A 299 -17.28 27.96 -8.76
CA ARG A 299 -15.85 27.68 -8.91
C ARG A 299 -15.35 26.64 -7.91
N ASN A 300 -15.75 26.76 -6.64
CA ASN A 300 -15.29 25.84 -5.60
C ASN A 300 -15.81 24.41 -5.83
N VAL A 301 -17.07 24.24 -6.25
CA VAL A 301 -17.63 22.93 -6.61
C VAL A 301 -16.88 22.32 -7.81
N ARG A 302 -16.60 23.12 -8.85
CA ARG A 302 -15.81 22.68 -10.02
C ARG A 302 -14.40 22.26 -9.62
N ARG A 303 -13.68 23.10 -8.86
CA ARG A 303 -12.31 22.78 -8.41
C ARG A 303 -12.27 21.52 -7.57
N TRP A 304 -13.26 21.35 -6.70
CA TRP A 304 -13.42 20.13 -5.93
C TRP A 304 -13.61 18.91 -6.85
N MET A 305 -14.52 18.98 -7.82
CA MET A 305 -14.71 17.90 -8.80
C MET A 305 -13.43 17.60 -9.59
N ILE A 306 -12.69 18.62 -10.06
CA ILE A 306 -11.42 18.44 -10.77
C ILE A 306 -10.41 17.72 -9.89
N ARG A 307 -10.24 18.16 -8.64
CA ARG A 307 -9.29 17.55 -7.71
C ARG A 307 -9.63 16.09 -7.42
N GLU A 308 -10.90 15.77 -7.19
CA GLU A 308 -11.32 14.41 -6.85
C GLU A 308 -11.36 13.49 -8.07
N LYS A 309 -11.81 13.96 -9.25
CA LYS A 309 -12.02 13.11 -10.45
C LYS A 309 -10.95 13.18 -11.52
N TYR A 310 -10.22 14.28 -11.57
CA TYR A 310 -9.23 14.55 -12.61
C TYR A 310 -7.94 15.07 -11.97
N PRO A 311 -7.33 14.32 -11.04
CA PRO A 311 -6.19 14.80 -10.26
C PRO A 311 -5.00 15.22 -11.13
N LEU A 312 -4.87 14.66 -12.34
CA LEU A 312 -3.84 15.06 -13.30
C LEU A 312 -4.04 16.47 -13.88
N LEU A 313 -5.24 17.03 -13.80
CA LEU A 313 -5.53 18.42 -14.22
C LEU A 313 -5.19 19.43 -13.13
N HIS A 314 -4.89 18.96 -11.93
CA HIS A 314 -4.48 19.79 -10.82
C HIS A 314 -2.96 20.03 -10.88
N GLU A 315 -2.54 21.02 -11.67
CA GLU A 315 -1.13 21.37 -11.86
C GLU A 315 -0.61 22.32 -10.76
N LYS A 316 0.71 22.30 -10.50
CA LYS A 316 1.39 23.34 -9.73
C LYS A 316 1.69 24.53 -10.66
N GLY A 317 1.56 25.76 -10.16
CA GLY A 317 1.83 26.98 -10.94
C GLY A 317 0.58 27.72 -11.44
N THR A 318 -0.61 27.34 -10.95
CA THR A 318 -1.86 28.03 -11.28
C THR A 318 -1.99 29.34 -10.48
N PRO A 319 -2.78 30.34 -10.91
CA PRO A 319 -2.90 31.65 -10.24
C PRO A 319 -3.62 31.62 -8.88
N GLU A 320 -4.21 30.49 -8.47
CA GLU A 320 -5.05 30.41 -7.27
C GLU A 320 -4.37 30.70 -5.93
N PRO A 321 -3.09 30.33 -5.68
CA PRO A 321 -2.39 30.80 -4.48
C PRO A 321 -2.31 32.33 -4.43
N LEU A 322 -2.17 32.99 -5.59
CA LEU A 322 -2.14 34.46 -5.67
C LEU A 322 -3.55 35.06 -5.46
N PHE A 323 -4.61 34.41 -5.95
CA PHE A 323 -5.97 34.83 -5.64
C PHE A 323 -6.32 34.67 -4.15
N ALA A 324 -5.83 33.60 -3.51
CA ALA A 324 -6.02 33.39 -2.07
C ALA A 324 -5.25 34.43 -1.25
N GLU A 325 -3.98 34.67 -1.61
CA GLU A 325 -3.16 35.70 -0.99
C GLU A 325 -3.78 37.10 -1.16
N ALA A 326 -4.30 37.41 -2.35
CA ALA A 326 -4.99 38.68 -2.58
C ALA A 326 -6.20 38.87 -1.66
N ALA A 327 -6.97 37.80 -1.41
CA ALA A 327 -8.11 37.83 -0.50
C ALA A 327 -7.65 38.06 0.95
N GLU A 328 -6.59 37.38 1.39
CA GLU A 328 -6.01 37.59 2.72
C GLU A 328 -5.47 39.03 2.90
N LEU A 329 -4.90 39.62 1.84
CA LEU A 329 -4.44 41.01 1.86
C LEU A 329 -5.59 42.00 1.90
N HIS A 330 -6.68 41.74 1.18
CA HIS A 330 -7.89 42.55 1.23
C HIS A 330 -8.55 42.48 2.62
N ASP A 331 -8.72 41.28 3.18
CA ASP A 331 -9.29 41.07 4.52
C ASP A 331 -8.44 41.69 5.63
N ALA A 332 -7.15 41.90 5.38
CA ALA A 332 -6.21 42.56 6.28
C ALA A 332 -6.08 44.08 6.04
N ASP A 333 -6.94 44.69 5.20
CA ASP A 333 -6.90 46.09 4.78
C ASP A 333 -5.55 46.51 4.14
N LYS A 334 -4.82 45.56 3.53
CA LYS A 334 -3.53 45.76 2.86
C LYS A 334 -3.63 45.85 1.34
N LEU A 335 -4.81 45.58 0.79
CA LEU A 335 -5.14 45.72 -0.62
C LEU A 335 -6.33 46.67 -0.71
N ASP A 336 -6.20 47.77 -1.46
CA ASP A 336 -7.30 48.73 -1.61
C ASP A 336 -8.42 48.19 -2.51
N ASP A 337 -9.62 48.79 -2.43
CA ASP A 337 -10.80 48.38 -3.20
C ASP A 337 -10.55 48.38 -4.72
N ALA A 338 -9.67 49.25 -5.21
CA ALA A 338 -9.36 49.36 -6.63
C ALA A 338 -8.48 48.19 -7.11
N ALA A 339 -7.47 47.82 -6.33
CA ALA A 339 -6.63 46.65 -6.55
C ALA A 339 -7.45 45.36 -6.37
N TRP A 340 -8.34 45.31 -5.37
CA TRP A 340 -9.27 44.19 -5.20
C TRP A 340 -10.22 44.03 -6.40
N GLY A 341 -10.81 45.13 -6.89
CA GLY A 341 -11.61 45.10 -8.11
C GLY A 341 -10.83 44.60 -9.34
N SER A 342 -9.53 44.88 -9.40
CA SER A 342 -8.62 44.35 -10.44
C SER A 342 -8.36 42.85 -10.28
N VAL A 343 -8.21 42.37 -9.04
CA VAL A 343 -8.11 40.94 -8.71
C VAL A 343 -9.39 40.21 -9.12
N GLU A 344 -10.57 40.74 -8.78
CA GLU A 344 -11.86 40.13 -9.14
C GLU A 344 -12.05 40.07 -10.66
N ALA A 345 -11.68 41.14 -11.37
CA ALA A 345 -11.75 41.20 -12.83
C ALA A 345 -10.80 40.18 -13.48
N GLU A 346 -9.54 40.09 -13.02
CA GLU A 346 -8.58 39.10 -13.52
C GLU A 346 -9.05 37.67 -13.23
N ARG A 347 -9.62 37.44 -12.04
CA ARG A 347 -10.16 36.14 -11.66
C ARG A 347 -11.32 35.71 -12.56
N ALA A 348 -12.26 36.62 -12.83
CA ALA A 348 -13.36 36.35 -13.74
C ALA A 348 -12.89 36.11 -15.18
N ALA A 349 -11.89 36.85 -15.64
CA ALA A 349 -11.29 36.66 -16.97
C ALA A 349 -10.57 35.31 -17.09
N TYR A 350 -9.78 34.94 -16.07
CA TYR A 350 -9.11 33.65 -16.00
C TYR A 350 -10.11 32.49 -16.05
N ASP A 351 -11.16 32.51 -15.24
CA ASP A 351 -12.16 31.44 -15.24
C ASP A 351 -12.87 31.31 -16.59
N ALA A 352 -13.24 32.44 -17.21
CA ALA A 352 -13.90 32.45 -18.52
C ALA A 352 -13.01 31.83 -19.61
N GLU A 353 -11.69 32.00 -19.52
CA GLU A 353 -10.73 31.44 -20.47
C GLU A 353 -10.38 29.98 -20.17
N VAL A 354 -10.23 29.61 -18.88
CA VAL A 354 -9.83 28.25 -18.47
C VAL A 354 -10.99 27.25 -18.46
N HIS A 355 -12.21 27.67 -18.10
CA HIS A 355 -13.37 26.77 -18.06
C HIS A 355 -13.58 25.93 -19.33
N PRO A 356 -13.63 26.51 -20.55
CA PRO A 356 -13.80 25.72 -21.76
C PRO A 356 -12.62 24.78 -22.03
N ILE A 357 -11.40 25.17 -21.65
CA ILE A 357 -10.19 24.35 -21.79
C ILE A 357 -10.30 23.14 -20.86
N VAL A 358 -10.64 23.35 -19.59
CA VAL A 358 -10.80 22.27 -18.61
C VAL A 358 -11.94 21.32 -19.00
N ASP A 359 -13.06 21.83 -19.51
CA ASP A 359 -14.16 21.00 -20.03
C ASP A 359 -13.71 20.12 -21.20
N GLU A 360 -12.85 20.65 -22.09
CA GLU A 360 -12.28 19.89 -23.20
C GLU A 360 -11.35 18.78 -22.69
N VAL A 361 -10.46 19.08 -21.74
CA VAL A 361 -9.58 18.04 -21.17
C VAL A 361 -10.37 16.99 -20.39
N MET A 362 -11.43 17.38 -19.67
CA MET A 362 -12.32 16.42 -19.00
C MET A 362 -13.00 15.50 -20.03
N LYS A 363 -13.50 16.04 -21.15
CA LYS A 363 -14.08 15.24 -22.26
C LYS A 363 -13.08 14.26 -22.86
N LEU A 364 -11.86 14.70 -23.10
CA LEU A 364 -10.81 13.81 -23.61
C LEU A 364 -10.44 12.74 -22.59
N SER A 365 -10.27 13.11 -21.32
CA SER A 365 -9.97 12.16 -20.24
C SER A 365 -11.07 11.12 -20.06
N ASP A 366 -12.34 11.49 -20.28
CA ASP A 366 -13.47 10.57 -20.23
C ASP A 366 -13.51 9.62 -21.44
N ALA A 367 -13.11 10.08 -22.62
CA ALA A 367 -12.99 9.25 -23.81
C ALA A 367 -11.84 8.23 -23.68
N ASP A 368 -10.70 8.69 -23.17
CA ASP A 368 -9.42 7.99 -22.95
C ASP A 368 -9.56 6.87 -21.91
N SER A 369 -10.30 7.12 -20.82
CA SER A 369 -10.51 6.17 -19.70
C SER A 369 -11.19 4.81 -20.02
N ASN A 370 -11.51 4.54 -21.29
CA ASN A 370 -11.95 3.22 -21.76
C ASN A 370 -10.79 2.27 -22.07
N SER A 371 -9.55 2.78 -22.23
CA SER A 371 -8.36 1.96 -22.15
C SER A 371 -8.12 1.71 -20.66
N GLY A 372 -8.49 0.52 -20.18
CA GLY A 372 -8.48 0.18 -18.75
C GLY A 372 -7.12 0.37 -18.06
N MET A 373 -6.05 0.63 -18.81
CA MET A 373 -4.71 1.03 -18.35
C MET A 373 -3.93 1.65 -19.51
N ILE A 374 -3.85 2.97 -19.63
CA ILE A 374 -2.70 3.68 -20.22
C ILE A 374 -2.76 5.10 -19.65
N MET A 375 -1.86 5.44 -18.74
CA MET A 375 -1.61 6.86 -18.38
C MET A 375 -0.17 7.29 -18.67
N PHE A 376 0.61 6.46 -19.36
CA PHE A 376 2.00 6.81 -19.66
C PHE A 376 2.45 6.59 -21.11
N PHE A 377 1.70 5.88 -21.98
CA PHE A 377 2.23 5.45 -23.28
C PHE A 377 1.18 5.26 -24.38
N GLU A 378 0.28 6.23 -24.62
CA GLU A 378 -0.51 6.23 -25.86
C GLU A 378 0.21 7.09 -26.91
N ALA A 379 1.13 6.47 -27.66
CA ALA A 379 1.69 7.09 -28.86
C ALA A 379 0.59 7.18 -29.94
N GLY A 380 -0.29 8.18 -29.82
CA GLY A 380 -1.45 8.37 -30.69
C GLY A 380 -1.93 9.82 -30.73
N GLN A 381 -2.73 10.13 -31.75
CA GLN A 381 -3.24 11.48 -32.01
C GLN A 381 -4.06 12.07 -30.84
N GLN A 382 -4.68 11.23 -30.01
CA GLN A 382 -5.43 11.69 -28.82
C GLN A 382 -4.51 12.20 -27.69
N GLN A 383 -3.32 11.60 -27.51
CA GLN A 383 -2.35 12.08 -26.53
C GLN A 383 -1.74 13.41 -26.97
N SER A 384 -1.48 13.60 -28.26
CA SER A 384 -1.04 14.90 -28.79
C SER A 384 -2.12 15.98 -28.63
N ASP A 385 -3.39 15.65 -28.84
CA ASP A 385 -4.50 16.59 -28.66
C ASP A 385 -4.64 17.00 -27.18
N LYS A 386 -4.58 16.02 -26.26
CA LYS A 386 -4.60 16.26 -24.81
C LYS A 386 -3.43 17.14 -24.37
N GLN A 387 -2.23 16.86 -24.87
CA GLN A 387 -1.04 17.65 -24.58
C GLN A 387 -1.16 19.09 -25.11
N ALA A 388 -1.62 19.28 -26.35
CA ALA A 388 -1.84 20.61 -26.92
C ALA A 388 -2.84 21.45 -26.10
N ILE A 389 -3.88 20.81 -25.55
CA ILE A 389 -4.86 21.50 -24.70
C ILE A 389 -4.28 21.84 -23.32
N LEU A 390 -3.47 20.95 -22.73
CA LEU A 390 -2.75 21.24 -21.48
C LEU A 390 -1.72 22.37 -21.67
N GLU A 391 -1.00 22.39 -22.79
CA GLU A 391 -0.11 23.50 -23.16
C GLU A 391 -0.89 24.81 -23.28
N ARG A 392 -2.06 24.80 -23.94
CA ARG A 392 -2.95 25.96 -24.00
C ARG A 392 -3.39 26.42 -22.61
N LYS A 393 -3.73 25.51 -21.70
CA LYS A 393 -4.04 25.82 -20.29
C LYS A 393 -2.85 26.49 -19.60
N SER A 394 -1.65 25.90 -19.71
CA SER A 394 -0.44 26.41 -19.06
C SER A 394 -0.10 27.85 -19.49
N LEU A 395 -0.39 28.22 -20.74
CA LEU A 395 -0.24 29.59 -21.26
C LEU A 395 -1.26 30.57 -20.66
N VAL A 396 -2.47 30.12 -20.35
CA VAL A 396 -3.47 30.93 -19.63
C VAL A 396 -3.04 31.12 -18.18
N ASP A 397 -2.62 30.04 -17.52
CA ASP A 397 -2.14 30.06 -16.15
C ASP A 397 -0.95 31.02 -15.99
N ALA A 398 0.07 30.90 -16.85
CA ALA A 398 1.26 31.74 -16.82
C ALA A 398 0.91 33.24 -16.99
N ARG A 399 0.03 33.57 -17.94
CA ARG A 399 -0.43 34.96 -18.15
C ARG A 399 -1.19 35.51 -16.95
N SER A 400 -2.06 34.69 -16.34
CA SER A 400 -2.82 35.13 -15.16
C SER A 400 -1.93 35.27 -13.93
N VAL A 401 -0.96 34.37 -13.73
CA VAL A 401 0.06 34.49 -12.68
C VAL A 401 0.86 35.79 -12.84
N GLU A 402 1.29 36.12 -14.06
CA GLU A 402 2.00 37.38 -14.34
C GLU A 402 1.13 38.59 -13.99
N ARG A 403 -0.12 38.63 -14.44
CA ARG A 403 -1.06 39.73 -14.14
C ARG A 403 -1.36 39.84 -12.65
N MET A 404 -1.56 38.73 -11.96
CA MET A 404 -1.78 38.71 -10.52
C MET A 404 -0.57 39.17 -9.72
N ARG A 405 0.64 38.76 -10.11
CA ARG A 405 1.88 39.29 -9.49
C ARG A 405 2.00 40.80 -9.67
N ALA A 406 1.66 41.31 -10.87
CA ALA A 406 1.66 42.75 -11.12
C ALA A 406 0.64 43.50 -10.25
N ILE A 407 -0.59 42.98 -10.11
CA ILE A 407 -1.61 43.55 -9.22
C ILE A 407 -1.15 43.56 -7.75
N LEU A 408 -0.47 42.50 -7.32
CA LEU A 408 0.05 42.35 -5.96
C LEU A 408 1.41 43.03 -5.71
N GLY A 409 2.00 43.70 -6.71
CA GLY A 409 3.29 44.37 -6.58
C GLY A 409 4.48 43.44 -6.35
N LYS A 410 4.39 42.17 -6.79
CA LYS A 410 5.44 41.16 -6.63
C LYS A 410 6.43 41.16 -7.80
N PRO A 411 7.73 40.93 -7.57
CA PRO A 411 8.72 40.85 -8.64
C PRO A 411 8.45 39.66 -9.57
N ALA A 412 8.79 39.85 -10.85
CA ALA A 412 8.70 38.83 -11.89
C ALA A 412 9.95 37.91 -11.86
N ASP A 413 10.20 37.21 -10.74
CA ASP A 413 11.26 36.18 -10.73
C ASP A 413 10.85 34.97 -11.57
N GLU A 414 11.85 34.33 -12.23
CA GLU A 414 11.76 33.28 -13.25
C GLU A 414 10.54 32.38 -13.07
N VAL A 415 9.49 32.67 -13.85
CA VAL A 415 8.42 31.72 -14.11
C VAL A 415 9.04 30.68 -15.02
N THR A 416 9.69 29.66 -14.47
CA THR A 416 10.05 28.48 -15.24
C THR A 416 8.72 27.82 -15.61
N PRO A 417 8.29 27.82 -16.89
CA PRO A 417 7.12 27.05 -17.26
C PRO A 417 7.38 25.61 -16.81
N PRO A 418 6.41 24.93 -16.17
CA PRO A 418 6.58 23.52 -15.86
C PRO A 418 6.89 22.80 -17.17
N GLN A 419 8.12 22.30 -17.32
CA GLN A 419 8.45 21.44 -18.44
C GLN A 419 7.58 20.19 -18.30
N VAL A 420 6.73 19.95 -19.29
CA VAL A 420 6.02 18.67 -19.41
C VAL A 420 7.10 17.61 -19.59
N ALA A 421 7.44 16.90 -18.51
CA ALA A 421 8.50 15.90 -18.53
C ALA A 421 8.18 14.83 -19.58
N GLN A 422 9.04 14.68 -20.58
CA GLN A 422 9.11 13.50 -21.46
C GLN A 422 9.70 12.32 -20.66
N GLY A 423 8.95 11.80 -19.69
CA GLY A 423 9.32 10.61 -18.93
C GLY A 423 8.98 9.32 -19.70
N GLY A 424 9.63 9.09 -20.85
CA GLY A 424 9.50 7.84 -21.59
C GLY A 424 10.71 6.92 -21.38
N MET A 425 10.52 5.74 -20.79
CA MET A 425 11.56 4.69 -20.78
C MET A 425 11.62 4.03 -22.17
N SER A 426 12.68 4.30 -22.94
CA SER A 426 12.96 3.59 -24.20
C SER A 426 14.01 2.50 -23.99
N PHE A 427 13.77 1.29 -24.50
CA PHE A 427 14.78 0.23 -24.60
C PHE A 427 15.17 0.02 -26.06
N THR A 428 16.40 -0.44 -26.29
CA THR A 428 16.91 -0.76 -27.63
C THR A 428 17.34 -2.22 -27.61
N ILE A 429 16.81 -3.03 -28.54
CA ILE A 429 17.16 -4.45 -28.69
C ILE A 429 17.76 -4.63 -30.10
N ASP A 430 19.01 -5.08 -30.17
CA ASP A 430 19.74 -5.44 -31.40
C ASP A 430 19.53 -4.49 -32.61
N GLY A 431 19.85 -3.21 -32.42
CA GLY A 431 19.87 -2.21 -33.50
C GLY A 431 18.48 -1.76 -33.99
N GLY A 432 17.41 -2.24 -33.38
CA GLY A 432 16.05 -1.71 -33.50
C GLY A 432 15.64 -0.99 -32.22
N THR A 433 15.24 0.27 -32.32
CA THR A 433 14.51 0.97 -31.27
C THR A 433 13.11 0.38 -31.24
N ILE A 434 12.84 -0.48 -30.26
CA ILE A 434 11.48 -0.93 -29.98
C ILE A 434 10.95 0.03 -28.92
N ASP A 435 10.01 0.87 -29.32
CA ASP A 435 9.26 1.69 -28.38
C ASP A 435 8.41 0.74 -27.52
N LEU A 436 8.76 0.64 -26.24
CA LEU A 436 8.13 -0.26 -25.29
C LEU A 436 6.63 0.01 -25.13
N GLY A 437 6.15 1.19 -25.54
CA GLY A 437 4.75 1.59 -25.49
C GLY A 437 3.82 0.65 -26.24
N GLU A 438 4.28 0.01 -27.33
CA GLU A 438 3.45 -0.88 -28.15
C GLU A 438 3.56 -2.35 -27.72
N ALA A 439 4.74 -2.79 -27.23
CA ALA A 439 4.98 -4.20 -26.88
C ALA A 439 4.78 -4.54 -25.39
N LEU A 440 4.97 -3.57 -24.48
CA LEU A 440 4.71 -3.74 -23.03
C LEU A 440 3.42 -3.05 -22.57
N GLY A 441 2.76 -2.28 -23.43
CA GLY A 441 1.40 -1.75 -23.22
C GLY A 441 0.35 -2.84 -22.97
N GLU A 442 0.63 -4.09 -23.33
CA GLU A 442 -0.27 -5.22 -23.09
C GLU A 442 -0.03 -5.96 -21.76
N ALA A 443 1.05 -5.66 -21.01
CA ALA A 443 1.49 -6.58 -19.95
C ALA A 443 1.85 -6.02 -18.55
N VAL A 444 2.23 -4.75 -18.36
CA VAL A 444 2.87 -4.37 -17.07
C VAL A 444 2.30 -3.11 -16.39
N THR A 445 1.38 -2.37 -16.99
CA THR A 445 0.98 -1.05 -16.48
C THR A 445 -0.29 -1.03 -15.62
N ALA A 446 -0.58 -2.13 -14.92
CA ALA A 446 -1.24 -1.98 -13.61
C ALA A 446 -0.08 -1.67 -12.71
N SER A 447 -0.06 -0.52 -12.04
CA SER A 447 0.96 -0.17 -11.04
C SER A 447 0.85 -1.09 -9.81
N VAL A 448 1.06 -2.38 -10.05
CA VAL A 448 1.56 -3.39 -9.13
C VAL A 448 3.05 -3.36 -9.35
N MET A 449 3.72 -2.48 -8.62
CA MET A 449 5.14 -2.70 -8.41
C MET A 449 5.20 -3.95 -7.54
N ILE A 450 5.65 -5.07 -8.12
CA ILE A 450 6.08 -6.22 -7.34
C ILE A 450 7.39 -5.77 -6.69
N GLY A 451 7.27 -5.12 -5.55
CA GLY A 451 8.41 -4.80 -4.71
C GLY A 451 8.79 -6.07 -3.97
N PHE A 452 10.01 -6.53 -4.16
CA PHE A 452 10.62 -7.47 -3.21
C PHE A 452 10.90 -6.66 -1.93
N GLY A 453 9.98 -6.75 -0.98
CA GLY A 453 10.06 -6.08 0.30
C GLY A 453 11.04 -6.81 1.23
N ASP A 454 11.95 -6.02 1.81
CA ASP A 454 12.93 -6.34 2.85
C ASP A 454 13.75 -7.66 2.71
N ARG A 455 14.76 -7.84 3.57
CA ARG A 455 15.68 -8.98 3.52
C ARG A 455 15.01 -10.34 3.82
N ASN A 456 13.68 -10.41 3.98
CA ASN A 456 12.94 -11.65 4.25
C ASN A 456 12.21 -12.23 3.04
N GLY A 457 12.35 -11.62 1.86
CA GLY A 457 11.71 -12.09 0.63
C GLY A 457 10.20 -11.90 0.64
N GLU A 458 9.68 -10.93 1.39
CA GLU A 458 8.24 -10.61 1.38
C GLU A 458 7.92 -9.90 0.06
N MET A 459 7.29 -10.61 -0.87
CA MET A 459 6.78 -9.96 -2.08
C MET A 459 5.58 -9.08 -1.71
N ILE A 460 5.76 -7.75 -1.78
CA ILE A 460 4.71 -6.78 -1.51
C ILE A 460 4.11 -6.36 -2.86
N ILE A 461 2.86 -6.77 -3.10
CA ILE A 461 2.04 -6.24 -4.18
C ILE A 461 1.50 -4.89 -3.69
N VAL A 462 2.15 -3.79 -4.04
CA VAL A 462 1.64 -2.47 -3.71
C VAL A 462 0.47 -2.15 -4.64
N SER A 463 -0.73 -2.06 -4.07
CA SER A 463 -1.92 -1.60 -4.81
C SER A 463 -1.96 -0.07 -4.88
N GLY A 464 -2.61 0.50 -5.90
CA GLY A 464 -2.75 1.96 -6.04
C GLY A 464 -3.34 2.69 -4.82
N ASP A 465 -4.14 1.99 -4.00
CA ASP A 465 -4.68 2.53 -2.73
C ASP A 465 -3.54 2.71 -1.68
N GLU A 466 -2.49 1.86 -1.69
CA GLU A 466 -1.32 1.94 -0.79
C GLU A 466 -0.24 2.92 -1.26
N PHE A 467 -0.20 3.21 -2.57
CA PHE A 467 0.60 4.31 -3.13
C PHE A 467 0.18 5.66 -2.54
N SER A 468 -1.12 5.89 -2.37
CA SER A 468 -1.65 7.11 -1.74
C SER A 468 -1.33 7.19 -0.24
N GLY A 469 -1.11 6.05 0.41
CA GLY A 469 -0.75 5.95 1.82
C GLY A 469 0.71 6.29 2.15
N GLY A 470 1.56 6.58 1.16
CA GLY A 470 2.96 6.89 1.38
C GLY A 470 3.83 5.67 1.72
N SER A 471 3.40 4.46 1.35
CA SER A 471 4.13 3.21 1.68
C SER A 471 5.44 3.02 0.90
N PHE A 472 5.76 3.88 -0.08
CA PHE A 472 7.02 3.77 -0.83
C PHE A 472 8.25 3.93 0.09
N ALA A 473 8.19 4.85 1.07
CA ALA A 473 9.20 4.95 2.12
C ALA A 473 9.21 3.75 3.10
N SER A 474 8.16 2.92 3.08
CA SER A 474 8.01 1.74 3.94
C SER A 474 8.48 0.42 3.28
N MET A 475 8.76 0.41 1.97
CA MET A 475 9.29 -0.73 1.17
C MET A 475 10.73 -1.14 1.54
N GLY A 476 11.05 -1.23 2.84
CA GLY A 476 12.34 -1.70 3.35
C GLY A 476 13.16 -0.62 4.07
N TYR A 477 12.82 0.67 3.91
CA TYR A 477 13.60 1.79 4.46
C TYR A 477 12.80 2.73 5.37
N GLY A 478 11.75 2.24 6.02
CA GLY A 478 10.91 3.02 6.92
C GLY A 478 11.69 3.60 8.09
N GLY A 479 12.13 4.86 7.94
CA GLY A 479 11.98 6.01 8.85
C GLY A 479 12.17 5.81 10.35
N GLY A 480 13.00 4.85 10.75
CA GLY A 480 13.37 4.64 12.14
C GLY A 480 14.87 4.42 12.20
N ASP A 481 15.52 5.13 13.11
CA ASP A 481 16.95 5.05 13.46
C ASP A 481 17.48 3.63 13.76
N ARG A 482 16.62 2.61 13.75
CA ARG A 482 16.87 1.20 14.12
C ARG A 482 17.33 0.30 12.96
N ARG A 483 17.38 0.79 11.71
CA ARG A 483 17.68 -0.07 10.53
C ARG A 483 19.14 -0.06 10.07
N ILE A 484 20.02 0.64 10.77
CA ILE A 484 21.44 0.71 10.44
C ILE A 484 22.21 0.20 11.65
N ALA A 485 23.26 -0.59 11.44
CA ALA A 485 24.20 -0.96 12.48
C ALA A 485 24.77 0.32 13.11
N LYS A 486 24.50 0.55 14.39
CA LYS A 486 24.92 1.75 15.13
C LYS A 486 25.75 1.38 16.35
N ALA A 487 26.67 2.25 16.72
CA ALA A 487 27.36 2.17 18.00
C ALA A 487 26.35 2.31 19.15
N MET A 488 26.65 1.72 20.30
CA MET A 488 25.82 1.85 21.51
C MET A 488 25.67 3.31 21.91
N SER A 489 24.43 3.74 22.18
CA SER A 489 24.15 5.05 22.72
C SER A 489 24.55 5.13 24.21
N ARG A 490 24.62 6.34 24.78
CA ARG A 490 24.86 6.47 26.23
C ARG A 490 23.78 5.79 27.05
N ALA A 491 22.52 5.83 26.61
CA ALA A 491 21.43 5.14 27.28
C ALA A 491 21.61 3.62 27.26
N ASP A 492 22.10 3.05 26.15
CA ASP A 492 22.40 1.62 26.05
C ASP A 492 23.57 1.24 26.97
N ALA A 493 24.61 2.09 27.05
CA ALA A 493 25.73 1.89 27.97
C ALA A 493 25.32 1.99 29.43
N ASP A 494 24.43 2.90 29.79
CA ASP A 494 23.88 3.02 31.15
C ASP A 494 23.05 1.78 31.51
N ALA A 495 22.25 1.27 30.57
CA ALA A 495 21.51 0.04 30.74
C ALA A 495 22.44 -1.18 30.87
N LEU A 496 23.52 -1.23 30.08
CA LEU A 496 24.56 -2.25 30.17
C LEU A 496 25.25 -2.22 31.54
N ALA A 497 25.68 -1.05 32.01
CA ALA A 497 26.31 -0.91 33.31
C ALA A 497 25.40 -1.38 34.46
N LYS A 498 24.10 -1.06 34.37
CA LYS A 498 23.10 -1.55 35.32
C LYS A 498 22.96 -3.08 35.26
N ARG A 499 22.92 -3.66 34.06
CA ARG A 499 22.82 -5.12 33.85
C ARG A 499 24.06 -5.86 34.38
N LEU A 500 25.24 -5.28 34.21
CA LEU A 500 26.51 -5.81 34.71
C LEU A 500 26.72 -5.57 36.22
N SER A 501 25.79 -4.86 36.89
CA SER A 501 25.91 -4.51 38.31
C SER A 501 27.21 -3.77 38.65
N ILE A 502 27.66 -2.88 37.75
CA ILE A 502 28.89 -2.11 37.91
C ILE A 502 28.80 -1.25 39.17
N SER A 503 29.80 -1.37 40.05
CA SER A 503 29.87 -0.58 41.27
C SER A 503 30.17 0.89 40.98
N GLU A 504 29.87 1.78 41.93
CA GLU A 504 30.18 3.21 41.81
C GLU A 504 31.69 3.46 41.62
N ALA A 505 32.53 2.59 42.18
CA ALA A 505 33.99 2.64 42.01
C ALA A 505 34.47 2.22 40.62
N GLU A 506 33.83 1.20 40.01
CA GLU A 506 34.13 0.74 38.64
C GLU A 506 33.53 1.68 37.57
N ARG A 507 32.53 2.49 37.95
CA ARG A 507 31.77 3.33 37.02
C ARG A 507 32.62 4.35 36.27
N VAL A 508 33.60 4.96 36.93
CA VAL A 508 34.50 5.93 36.31
C VAL A 508 35.33 5.28 35.19
N ALA A 509 35.81 4.06 35.41
CA ALA A 509 36.57 3.31 34.42
C ALA A 509 35.68 2.81 33.27
N PHE A 510 34.46 2.34 33.57
CA PHE A 510 33.45 2.00 32.56
C PHE A 510 33.13 3.18 31.64
N ASP A 511 32.86 4.35 32.22
CA ASP A 511 32.48 5.54 31.46
C ASP A 511 33.64 6.02 30.56
N ALA A 512 34.89 5.91 31.00
CA ALA A 512 36.07 6.23 30.18
C ALA A 512 36.21 5.29 28.98
N VAL A 513 36.08 3.97 29.19
CA VAL A 513 36.11 2.97 28.10
C VAL A 513 34.94 3.19 27.11
N PHE A 514 33.76 3.56 27.62
CA PHE A 514 32.63 3.89 26.77
C PHE A 514 32.83 5.18 25.95
N GLU A 515 33.47 6.20 26.50
CA GLU A 515 33.76 7.45 25.76
C GLU A 515 34.67 7.20 24.54
N ASP A 516 35.70 6.37 24.70
CA ASP A 516 36.58 5.97 23.61
C ASP A 516 35.82 5.15 22.55
N TYR A 517 35.00 4.20 22.98
CA TYR A 517 34.12 3.44 22.10
C TYR A 517 33.14 4.34 21.34
N ALA A 518 32.47 5.28 22.03
CA ALA A 518 31.47 6.16 21.44
C ALA A 518 32.10 7.13 20.43
N LEU A 519 33.33 7.60 20.69
CA LEU A 519 34.09 8.41 19.74
C LEU A 519 34.46 7.61 18.48
N ASN A 520 34.96 6.39 18.66
CA ASN A 520 35.26 5.49 17.54
C ASN A 520 34.00 5.16 16.73
N GLY A 521 32.90 4.84 17.40
CA GLY A 521 31.59 4.59 16.78
C GLY A 521 31.09 5.77 15.94
N LYS A 522 31.19 6.99 16.46
CA LYS A 522 30.85 8.21 15.69
C LYS A 522 31.73 8.39 14.45
N ASN A 523 33.04 8.11 14.55
CA ASN A 523 33.95 8.20 13.41
C ASN A 523 33.61 7.16 12.34
N ILE A 524 33.27 5.94 12.77
CA ILE A 524 32.79 4.87 11.89
C ILE A 524 31.50 5.35 11.19
N GLU A 525 30.46 5.72 11.92
CA GLU A 525 29.17 6.16 11.35
C GLU A 525 29.32 7.37 10.41
N ALA A 526 30.15 8.35 10.77
CA ALA A 526 30.43 9.53 9.94
C ALA A 526 31.12 9.17 8.60
N SER A 527 31.93 8.11 8.58
CA SER A 527 32.60 7.64 7.35
C SER A 527 31.64 6.95 6.37
N PHE A 528 30.49 6.48 6.86
CA PHE A 528 29.46 5.77 6.07
C PHE A 528 28.20 6.60 5.78
N SER A 529 28.08 7.79 6.36
CA SER A 529 27.00 8.72 6.04
C SER A 529 27.14 9.19 4.59
N PRO A 530 26.11 9.03 3.73
CA PRO A 530 26.15 9.63 2.41
C PRO A 530 26.29 11.14 2.60
N LYS A 531 27.33 11.74 2.03
CA LYS A 531 27.34 13.19 1.86
C LYS A 531 26.18 13.49 0.91
N SER A 532 25.17 14.21 1.37
CA SER A 532 24.20 14.81 0.45
C SER A 532 25.02 15.76 -0.43
N ASP A 533 25.23 15.39 -1.69
CA ASP A 533 25.45 16.44 -2.67
C ASP A 533 24.09 17.10 -2.82
N ASP A 534 23.94 18.28 -2.23
CA ASP A 534 22.70 19.06 -2.17
C ASP A 534 22.12 19.40 -3.57
N SER A 535 22.80 18.98 -4.66
CA SER A 535 22.39 19.17 -6.06
C SER A 535 21.91 17.90 -6.78
N ALA A 536 21.86 16.73 -6.13
CA ALA A 536 21.60 15.44 -6.80
C ALA A 536 20.40 14.64 -6.28
N GLU A 537 19.60 15.19 -5.35
CA GLU A 537 18.60 14.43 -4.58
C GLU A 537 17.30 14.08 -5.33
N ASP A 538 16.98 14.72 -6.47
CA ASP A 538 15.58 14.75 -6.94
C ASP A 538 15.25 13.81 -8.11
N SER A 539 16.19 12.96 -8.54
CA SER A 539 15.93 11.91 -9.53
C SER A 539 15.68 10.56 -8.85
N PRO A 540 14.54 9.87 -9.10
CA PRO A 540 14.33 8.50 -8.63
C PRO A 540 15.47 7.56 -9.01
N GLN A 541 16.11 7.76 -10.16
CA GLN A 541 17.23 6.95 -10.64
C GLN A 541 18.49 7.17 -9.78
N VAL A 542 18.77 8.41 -9.38
CA VAL A 542 19.86 8.73 -8.44
C VAL A 542 19.55 8.21 -7.04
N MET A 543 18.29 8.28 -6.60
CA MET A 543 17.85 7.71 -5.34
C MET A 543 18.01 6.18 -5.31
N PHE A 544 17.64 5.47 -6.38
CA PHE A 544 17.88 4.03 -6.52
C PHE A 544 19.37 3.70 -6.56
N GLY A 545 20.19 4.48 -7.27
CA GLY A 545 21.65 4.33 -7.28
C GLY A 545 22.29 4.56 -5.91
N ALA A 546 21.85 5.58 -5.17
CA ALA A 546 22.30 5.88 -3.81
C ALA A 546 21.85 4.81 -2.81
N MET A 547 20.60 4.33 -2.90
CA MET A 547 20.09 3.21 -2.11
C MET A 547 20.89 1.93 -2.35
N ARG A 548 21.27 1.64 -3.61
CA ARG A 548 22.14 0.51 -3.97
C ARG A 548 23.53 0.66 -3.37
N ALA A 549 24.20 1.79 -3.59
CA ALA A 549 25.52 2.05 -3.02
C ALA A 549 25.54 1.97 -1.48
N MET A 550 24.42 2.35 -0.84
CA MET A 550 24.26 2.24 0.61
C MET A 550 24.22 0.78 1.08
N GLN A 551 23.60 -0.16 0.35
CA GLN A 551 23.51 -1.57 0.79
C GLN A 551 24.87 -2.25 0.96
N GLY A 552 25.83 -2.02 0.04
CA GLY A 552 27.19 -2.55 0.16
C GLY A 552 27.93 -1.94 1.36
N LYS A 553 27.76 -0.64 1.57
CA LYS A 553 28.31 0.10 2.71
C LYS A 553 27.73 -0.34 4.06
N LEU A 554 26.49 -0.82 4.11
CA LEU A 554 25.87 -1.30 5.36
C LEU A 554 26.57 -2.56 5.93
N ALA A 555 27.05 -3.46 5.06
CA ALA A 555 27.80 -4.63 5.49
C ALA A 555 29.19 -4.25 6.06
N GLU A 556 29.86 -3.29 5.42
CA GLU A 556 31.14 -2.74 5.90
C GLU A 556 30.98 -2.00 7.23
N LEU A 557 29.93 -1.18 7.35
CA LEU A 557 29.57 -0.49 8.58
C LEU A 557 29.33 -1.49 9.72
N ARG A 558 28.56 -2.56 9.49
CA ARG A 558 28.32 -3.60 10.50
C ARG A 558 29.64 -4.22 10.97
N GLY A 559 30.51 -4.64 10.05
CA GLY A 559 31.81 -5.23 10.40
C GLY A 559 32.72 -4.27 11.18
N ALA A 560 32.68 -2.97 10.88
CA ALA A 560 33.42 -1.95 11.62
C ALA A 560 32.88 -1.77 13.05
N ILE A 561 31.54 -1.76 13.22
CA ILE A 561 30.91 -1.70 14.55
C ILE A 561 31.16 -3.00 15.34
N GLU A 562 31.14 -4.19 14.71
CA GLU A 562 31.48 -5.46 15.34
C GLU A 562 32.91 -5.44 15.90
N ALA A 563 33.88 -4.91 15.14
CA ALA A 563 35.26 -4.77 15.59
C ALA A 563 35.39 -3.77 16.75
N ALA A 564 34.63 -2.67 16.72
CA ALA A 564 34.59 -1.70 17.81
C ALA A 564 33.96 -2.29 19.08
N ASP A 565 32.86 -3.05 18.95
CA ASP A 565 32.21 -3.77 20.05
C ASP A 565 33.17 -4.79 20.67
N ALA A 566 33.89 -5.58 19.86
CA ALA A 566 34.86 -6.56 20.36
C ALA A 566 35.99 -5.90 21.17
N SER A 567 36.52 -4.76 20.72
CA SER A 567 37.51 -3.99 21.49
C SER A 567 36.92 -3.49 22.80
N PHE A 568 35.71 -2.92 22.76
CA PHE A 568 35.02 -2.39 23.93
C PHE A 568 34.77 -3.46 24.99
N PHE A 569 34.24 -4.64 24.62
CA PHE A 569 34.02 -5.73 25.57
C PHE A 569 35.32 -6.32 26.12
N ALA A 570 36.40 -6.35 25.33
CA ALA A 570 37.71 -6.76 25.82
C ALA A 570 38.25 -5.78 26.88
N ASP A 571 38.12 -4.47 26.63
CA ASP A 571 38.52 -3.42 27.57
C ASP A 571 37.65 -3.42 28.84
N LEU A 572 36.34 -3.67 28.71
CA LEU A 572 35.44 -3.88 29.85
C LEU A 572 35.86 -5.06 30.72
N GLY A 573 36.39 -6.14 30.13
CA GLY A 573 36.91 -7.28 30.88
C GLY A 573 38.07 -6.91 31.81
N VAL A 574 38.85 -5.90 31.42
CA VAL A 574 39.97 -5.38 32.23
C VAL A 574 39.47 -4.48 33.36
N VAL A 575 38.47 -3.63 33.11
CA VAL A 575 38.02 -2.62 34.08
C VAL A 575 36.85 -3.06 34.96
N CYS A 576 36.17 -4.16 34.62
CA CYS A 576 35.02 -4.71 35.37
C CYS A 576 35.23 -6.20 35.70
N PRO A 577 36.23 -6.55 36.53
CA PRO A 577 36.58 -7.95 36.82
C PRO A 577 35.42 -8.72 37.47
N THR A 578 34.60 -8.06 38.28
CA THR A 578 33.41 -8.65 38.93
C THR A 578 32.37 -9.14 37.89
N ALA A 579 32.18 -8.38 36.81
CA ALA A 579 31.27 -8.73 35.72
C ALA A 579 31.83 -9.84 34.82
N MET A 580 33.16 -9.92 34.71
CA MET A 580 33.87 -10.98 33.99
C MET A 580 33.77 -12.32 34.74
N GLU A 581 34.05 -12.33 36.05
CA GLU A 581 34.01 -13.54 36.88
C GLU A 581 32.61 -14.17 36.99
N SER A 582 31.57 -13.33 36.96
CA SER A 582 30.17 -13.78 36.98
C SER A 582 29.62 -14.24 35.63
N GLY A 583 30.38 -14.07 34.54
CA GLY A 583 29.92 -14.34 33.17
C GLY A 583 28.90 -13.33 32.62
N ALA A 584 28.54 -12.30 33.40
CA ALA A 584 27.58 -11.27 32.99
C ALA A 584 28.08 -10.47 31.77
N LEU A 585 29.39 -10.24 31.68
CA LEU A 585 30.02 -9.57 30.55
C LEU A 585 29.88 -10.36 29.25
N ALA A 586 30.15 -11.67 29.28
CA ALA A 586 30.01 -12.54 28.12
C ALA A 586 28.55 -12.63 27.65
N ALA A 587 27.58 -12.70 28.58
CA ALA A 587 26.16 -12.67 28.25
C ALA A 587 25.74 -11.34 27.60
N ALA A 588 26.31 -10.22 28.05
CA ALA A 588 26.05 -8.91 27.47
C ALA A 588 26.68 -8.75 26.07
N GLU A 589 27.90 -9.24 25.88
CA GLU A 589 28.57 -9.29 24.58
C GLU A 589 27.73 -10.11 23.57
N GLN A 590 27.26 -11.30 23.97
CA GLN A 590 26.39 -12.14 23.14
C GLN A 590 25.07 -11.45 22.78
N ALA A 591 24.43 -10.77 23.75
CA ALA A 591 23.20 -10.01 23.49
C ALA A 591 23.45 -8.87 22.49
N ARG A 592 24.57 -8.17 22.63
CA ARG A 592 24.97 -7.11 21.70
C ARG A 592 25.25 -7.66 20.30
N ALA A 593 25.96 -8.79 20.19
CA ALA A 593 26.22 -9.45 18.92
C ALA A 593 24.92 -9.86 18.20
N ARG A 594 23.91 -10.38 18.93
CA ARG A 594 22.60 -10.71 18.35
C ARG A 594 21.84 -9.48 17.85
N ALA A 595 21.82 -8.40 18.64
CA ALA A 595 21.20 -7.14 18.26
C ALA A 595 21.86 -6.54 17.00
N LEU A 596 23.18 -6.64 16.90
CA LEU A 596 23.93 -6.15 15.74
C LEU A 596 23.75 -7.04 14.50
N ALA A 597 23.75 -8.36 14.67
CA ALA A 597 23.53 -9.32 13.58
C ALA A 597 22.14 -9.14 12.92
N THR A 598 21.13 -8.75 13.72
CA THR A 598 19.77 -8.50 13.25
C THR A 598 19.53 -7.05 12.82
N SER A 599 20.50 -6.15 13.01
CA SER A 599 20.39 -4.74 12.63
C SER A 599 20.20 -4.59 11.11
N GLY A 600 19.22 -3.78 10.71
CA GLY A 600 18.88 -3.58 9.29
C GLY A 600 18.04 -4.69 8.66
N GLU A 601 17.69 -5.73 9.41
CA GLU A 601 16.61 -6.63 9.02
C GLU A 601 15.25 -6.14 9.53
N ALA A 602 14.19 -6.45 8.80
CA ALA A 602 12.84 -6.22 9.29
C ALA A 602 12.55 -7.21 10.44
N PRO A 603 11.96 -6.74 11.56
CA PRO A 603 11.55 -7.63 12.64
C PRO A 603 10.65 -8.75 12.12
N SER A 604 11.04 -9.98 12.40
CA SER A 604 10.37 -11.21 11.99
C SER A 604 10.62 -12.31 13.03
N ALA A 605 9.92 -13.44 12.93
CA ALA A 605 10.23 -14.62 13.74
C ALA A 605 11.65 -15.16 13.54
N ALA A 606 12.29 -14.88 12.40
CA ALA A 606 13.67 -15.24 12.13
C ALA A 606 14.67 -14.35 12.87
N THR A 607 14.28 -13.13 13.28
CA THR A 607 15.17 -12.11 13.88
C THR A 607 14.83 -11.78 15.33
N ALA A 608 13.70 -12.26 15.85
CA ALA A 608 13.26 -11.96 17.22
C ALA A 608 14.16 -12.61 18.27
N ASP A 609 14.70 -11.81 19.20
CA ASP A 609 15.50 -12.27 20.33
C ASP A 609 14.57 -12.81 21.44
N ILE A 610 14.66 -14.11 21.73
CA ILE A 610 13.84 -14.75 22.77
C ILE A 610 14.23 -14.28 24.17
N ALA A 611 15.50 -13.95 24.42
CA ALA A 611 15.92 -13.43 25.72
C ALA A 611 15.37 -12.01 25.95
N GLU A 612 15.31 -11.18 24.90
CA GLU A 612 14.61 -9.88 24.97
C GLU A 612 13.12 -10.07 25.25
N ALA A 613 12.46 -11.01 24.54
CA ALA A 613 11.07 -11.37 24.79
C ALA A 613 10.83 -11.85 26.22
N PHE A 614 11.78 -12.62 26.77
CA PHE A 614 11.71 -13.16 28.13
C PHE A 614 11.81 -12.08 29.20
N ILE A 615 12.65 -11.07 28.98
CA ILE A 615 12.73 -9.89 29.85
C ILE A 615 11.43 -9.07 29.76
N ALA A 616 10.94 -8.82 28.54
CA ALA A 616 9.73 -8.04 28.29
C ALA A 616 8.44 -8.71 28.81
N ALA A 617 8.43 -10.05 28.91
CA ALA A 617 7.27 -10.81 29.35
C ALA A 617 6.94 -10.71 30.85
N GLU A 618 7.82 -10.10 31.66
CA GLU A 618 7.65 -9.98 33.11
C GLU A 618 7.30 -11.32 33.78
N VAL A 619 8.02 -12.38 33.38
CA VAL A 619 7.89 -13.73 33.94
C VAL A 619 8.10 -13.70 35.45
N SER A 620 7.33 -14.51 36.19
CA SER A 620 7.44 -14.60 37.66
C SER A 620 8.84 -15.05 38.09
N ALA A 621 9.20 -14.83 39.36
CA ALA A 621 10.50 -15.29 39.88
C ALA A 621 10.67 -16.81 39.77
N GLU A 622 9.58 -17.57 39.96
CA GLU A 622 9.54 -19.02 39.80
C GLU A 622 9.75 -19.43 38.34
N GLY A 623 9.03 -18.80 37.41
CA GLY A 623 9.22 -19.04 35.97
C GLY A 623 10.62 -18.65 35.48
N ARG A 624 11.21 -17.59 36.03
CA ARG A 624 12.59 -17.20 35.73
C ARG A 624 13.58 -18.30 36.14
N ALA A 625 13.40 -18.89 37.33
CA ALA A 625 14.26 -19.97 37.78
C ALA A 625 14.09 -21.24 36.94
N SER A 626 12.85 -21.59 36.55
CA SER A 626 12.58 -22.83 35.80
C SER A 626 13.06 -22.77 34.34
N ALA A 627 13.02 -21.58 33.72
CA ALA A 627 13.42 -21.40 32.32
C ALA A 627 14.89 -20.97 32.13
N LEU A 628 15.62 -20.62 33.20
CA LEU A 628 16.97 -20.04 33.11
C LEU A 628 17.95 -20.89 32.29
N GLU A 629 17.98 -22.20 32.52
CA GLU A 629 18.86 -23.12 31.80
C GLU A 629 18.51 -23.17 30.31
N SER A 630 17.21 -23.23 29.97
CA SER A 630 16.74 -23.26 28.59
C SER A 630 17.00 -21.95 27.85
N VAL A 631 16.81 -20.80 28.51
CA VAL A 631 17.13 -19.49 27.93
C VAL A 631 18.64 -19.35 27.71
N THR A 632 19.46 -19.74 28.70
CA THR A 632 20.93 -19.68 28.59
C THR A 632 21.46 -20.59 27.48
N ALA A 633 20.93 -21.81 27.38
CA ALA A 633 21.29 -22.74 26.30
C ALA A 633 20.93 -22.18 24.92
N TRP A 634 19.73 -21.57 24.79
CA TRP A 634 19.35 -20.88 23.56
C TRP A 634 20.28 -19.70 23.25
N GLU A 635 20.64 -18.87 24.23
CA GLU A 635 21.53 -17.72 24.00
C GLU A 635 22.91 -18.15 23.44
N GLN A 636 23.47 -19.23 23.99
CA GLN A 636 24.75 -19.80 23.55
C GLN A 636 24.67 -20.38 22.13
N GLU A 637 23.56 -21.02 21.77
CA GLU A 637 23.36 -21.58 20.44
C GLU A 637 22.98 -20.52 19.40
N ALA A 638 22.14 -19.55 19.77
CA ALA A 638 21.56 -18.57 18.85
C ALA A 638 22.56 -17.51 18.41
N SER A 639 23.46 -17.06 19.29
CA SER A 639 24.45 -16.01 18.96
C SER A 639 25.29 -16.35 17.71
N PRO A 640 25.98 -17.51 17.61
CA PRO A 640 26.70 -17.86 16.39
C PRO A 640 25.77 -18.10 15.18
N GLN A 641 24.53 -18.55 15.40
CA GLN A 641 23.55 -18.71 14.31
C GLN A 641 23.15 -17.36 13.69
N PHE A 642 22.86 -16.34 14.52
CA PHE A 642 22.53 -14.99 14.07
C PHE A 642 23.70 -14.35 13.31
N THR A 643 24.91 -14.41 13.87
CA THR A 643 26.11 -13.86 13.22
C THR A 643 26.42 -14.56 11.90
N SER A 644 26.36 -15.90 11.86
CA SER A 644 26.56 -16.66 10.62
C SER A 644 25.52 -16.29 9.56
N ARG A 645 24.25 -16.17 9.94
CA ARG A 645 23.17 -15.75 9.04
C ARG A 645 23.40 -14.32 8.52
N ALA A 646 23.77 -13.39 9.39
CA ALA A 646 24.07 -12.01 9.03
C ALA A 646 25.18 -11.92 7.95
N HIS A 647 26.29 -12.65 8.15
CA HIS A 647 27.36 -12.72 7.15
C HIS A 647 26.94 -13.37 5.84
N GLU A 648 26.10 -14.41 5.88
CA GLU A 648 25.57 -15.02 4.65
C GLU A 648 24.64 -14.07 3.89
N LEU A 649 23.79 -13.31 4.58
CA LEU A 649 22.94 -12.29 3.98
C LEU A 649 23.77 -11.16 3.37
N ASP A 650 24.85 -10.74 4.03
CA ASP A 650 25.76 -9.72 3.48
C ASP A 650 26.56 -10.26 2.27
N ALA A 651 26.86 -11.56 2.22
CA ALA A 651 27.41 -12.20 1.03
C ALA A 651 26.40 -12.25 -0.12
N ILE A 652 25.15 -12.60 0.15
CA ILE A 652 24.06 -12.57 -0.84
C ILE A 652 23.86 -11.15 -1.39
N ALA A 653 23.80 -10.14 -0.53
CA ALA A 653 23.62 -8.74 -0.95
C ALA A 653 24.78 -8.26 -1.85
N ARG A 654 26.02 -8.64 -1.54
CA ARG A 654 27.18 -8.35 -2.41
C ARG A 654 27.07 -9.04 -3.77
N GLN A 655 26.59 -10.28 -3.81
CA GLN A 655 26.38 -11.01 -5.06
C GLN A 655 25.24 -10.41 -5.89
N GLN A 656 24.13 -10.02 -5.26
CA GLN A 656 23.04 -9.30 -5.93
C GLN A 656 23.54 -7.99 -6.53
N MET A 657 24.30 -7.19 -5.78
CA MET A 657 24.89 -5.94 -6.29
C MET A 657 25.84 -6.19 -7.47
N GLN A 658 26.66 -7.24 -7.44
CA GLN A 658 27.51 -7.60 -8.56
C GLN A 658 26.69 -7.95 -9.80
N LEU A 659 25.64 -8.76 -9.65
CA LEU A 659 24.73 -9.12 -10.74
C LEU A 659 23.97 -7.92 -11.29
N GLU A 660 23.51 -7.02 -10.42
CA GLU A 660 22.85 -5.77 -10.83
C GLU A 660 23.81 -4.82 -11.58
N ASN A 661 25.07 -4.74 -11.16
CA ASN A 661 26.10 -3.97 -11.87
C ASN A 661 26.45 -4.62 -13.22
N GLU A 662 26.46 -5.96 -13.30
CA GLU A 662 26.62 -6.70 -14.57
C GLU A 662 25.43 -6.46 -15.53
N MET A 663 24.24 -6.15 -15.02
CA MET A 663 23.05 -5.80 -15.83
C MET A 663 23.02 -4.35 -16.33
N GLN A 664 23.90 -3.47 -15.84
CA GLN A 664 23.90 -2.05 -16.21
C GLN A 664 24.85 -1.76 -17.38
N ILE A 665 24.36 -1.03 -18.39
CA ILE A 665 25.21 -0.35 -19.38
C ILE A 665 24.94 1.15 -19.28
N GLU A 666 25.98 1.93 -19.02
CA GLU A 666 25.91 3.38 -19.00
C GLU A 666 25.93 3.91 -20.44
N MET A 667 24.84 4.55 -20.89
CA MET A 667 24.79 5.26 -22.17
C MET A 667 24.76 6.76 -21.92
N THR A 668 25.85 7.45 -22.27
CA THR A 668 25.89 8.91 -22.25
C THR A 668 25.38 9.44 -23.59
N HIS A 669 24.24 10.13 -23.60
CA HIS A 669 23.76 10.83 -24.79
C HIS A 669 24.19 12.30 -24.73
N SER A 670 25.09 12.66 -25.64
CA SER A 670 25.43 14.06 -25.96
C SER A 670 24.37 14.60 -26.90
N THR A 671 23.48 15.47 -26.42
CA THR A 671 22.58 16.22 -27.32
C THR A 671 23.36 17.31 -28.06
N SER A 672 22.91 17.68 -29.27
CA SER A 672 23.55 18.70 -30.11
C SER A 672 23.55 20.13 -29.51
N ALA A 673 22.84 20.34 -28.40
CA ALA A 673 22.81 21.59 -27.63
C ALA A 673 23.86 21.67 -26.51
N GLY A 674 24.72 20.65 -26.35
CA GLY A 674 25.78 20.64 -25.33
C GLY A 674 25.33 20.24 -23.92
N VAL A 675 24.06 19.86 -23.74
CA VAL A 675 23.56 19.28 -22.50
C VAL A 675 23.74 17.76 -22.56
N ALA A 676 24.66 17.25 -21.74
CA ALA A 676 24.84 15.81 -21.55
C ALA A 676 23.68 15.29 -20.70
N SER A 677 22.82 14.45 -21.28
CA SER A 677 21.84 13.68 -20.52
C SER A 677 22.43 12.30 -20.28
N GLN A 678 22.68 11.96 -19.01
CA GLN A 678 22.99 10.60 -18.61
C GLN A 678 21.66 9.84 -18.46
N SER A 679 21.47 8.82 -19.29
CA SER A 679 20.37 7.88 -19.14
C SER A 679 20.96 6.52 -18.80
N THR A 680 20.59 5.98 -17.64
CA THR A 680 20.95 4.60 -17.27
C THR A 680 19.95 3.66 -17.92
N THR A 681 20.34 3.04 -19.04
CA THR A 681 19.53 2.04 -19.74
C THR A 681 19.91 0.63 -19.29
N MET A 682 18.92 -0.17 -18.92
CA MET A 682 19.10 -1.61 -18.69
C MET A 682 19.02 -2.32 -20.03
N THR A 683 20.15 -2.60 -20.66
CA THR A 683 20.17 -3.35 -21.92
C THR A 683 20.01 -4.84 -21.68
N VAL A 684 19.09 -5.47 -22.42
CA VAL A 684 18.86 -6.91 -22.36
C VAL A 684 19.79 -7.61 -23.34
N THR A 685 20.97 -8.03 -22.88
CA THR A 685 21.90 -8.88 -23.66
C THR A 685 21.75 -10.36 -23.27
N GLY A 686 22.16 -11.27 -24.17
CA GLY A 686 21.89 -12.72 -24.09
C GLY A 686 22.42 -13.50 -22.87
N ASP A 687 23.20 -12.90 -21.96
CA ASP A 687 23.61 -13.51 -20.69
C ASP A 687 22.67 -13.20 -19.50
N ASN A 688 21.65 -12.35 -19.69
CA ASN A 688 20.73 -11.92 -18.61
C ASN A 688 19.87 -13.05 -18.05
N GLU A 689 19.61 -14.13 -18.79
CA GLU A 689 18.88 -15.29 -18.27
C GLU A 689 19.65 -15.97 -17.13
N LYS A 690 20.98 -16.09 -17.27
CA LYS A 690 21.85 -16.62 -16.20
C LYS A 690 21.91 -15.67 -15.03
N ILE A 691 21.85 -14.36 -15.27
CA ILE A 691 21.83 -13.36 -14.20
C ILE A 691 20.52 -13.46 -13.42
N LEU A 692 19.38 -13.53 -14.10
CA LEU A 692 18.07 -13.73 -13.47
C LEU A 692 17.98 -15.06 -12.71
N GLU A 693 18.48 -16.17 -13.28
CA GLU A 693 18.56 -17.47 -12.60
C GLU A 693 19.40 -17.39 -11.32
N LYS A 694 20.55 -16.70 -11.38
CA LYS A 694 21.38 -16.46 -10.20
C LYS A 694 20.65 -15.57 -9.17
N MET A 695 19.97 -14.50 -9.59
CA MET A 695 19.19 -13.66 -8.66
C MET A 695 18.10 -14.46 -7.95
N LEU A 696 17.33 -15.26 -8.68
CA LEU A 696 16.31 -16.17 -8.09
C LEU A 696 16.94 -17.19 -7.16
N THR A 697 18.12 -17.72 -7.49
CA THR A 697 18.86 -18.65 -6.62
C THR A 697 19.30 -17.97 -5.32
N LEU A 698 19.75 -16.71 -5.39
CA LEU A 698 20.13 -15.92 -4.23
C LEU A 698 18.93 -15.61 -3.34
N GLU A 699 17.78 -15.27 -3.93
CA GLU A 699 16.53 -15.07 -3.21
C GLU A 699 16.04 -16.35 -2.53
N ALA A 700 16.08 -17.50 -3.22
CA ALA A 700 15.72 -18.79 -2.64
C ALA A 700 16.65 -19.15 -1.47
N ARG A 701 17.95 -18.87 -1.60
CA ARG A 701 18.92 -19.07 -0.52
C ARG A 701 18.63 -18.17 0.68
N GLN A 702 18.33 -16.89 0.43
CA GLN A 702 17.93 -15.92 1.46
C GLN A 702 16.66 -16.36 2.20
N ALA A 703 15.63 -16.79 1.46
CA ALA A 703 14.39 -17.31 2.02
C ALA A 703 14.65 -18.56 2.88
N ALA A 704 15.49 -19.49 2.41
CA ALA A 704 15.85 -20.70 3.14
C ALA A 704 16.56 -20.40 4.47
N LEU A 705 17.46 -19.40 4.50
CA LEU A 705 18.11 -18.94 5.73
C LEU A 705 17.10 -18.40 6.75
N SER A 706 16.15 -17.58 6.30
CA SER A 706 15.10 -17.03 7.17
C SER A 706 14.16 -18.12 7.68
N VAL A 707 13.73 -19.07 6.85
CA VAL A 707 12.89 -20.22 7.27
C VAL A 707 13.62 -21.10 8.29
N LYS A 708 14.92 -21.36 8.08
CA LYS A 708 15.73 -22.13 9.02
C LYS A 708 15.83 -21.44 10.38
N ALA A 709 16.11 -20.14 10.40
CA ALA A 709 16.21 -19.35 11.63
C ALA A 709 14.86 -19.27 12.36
N GLU A 710 13.77 -19.01 11.64
CA GLU A 710 12.42 -19.00 12.19
C GLU A 710 12.05 -20.35 12.82
N LYS A 711 12.33 -21.47 12.14
CA LYS A 711 12.07 -22.80 12.69
C LYS A 711 12.87 -23.07 13.97
N SER A 712 14.14 -22.64 14.00
CA SER A 712 15.01 -22.75 15.19
C SER A 712 14.42 -21.96 16.37
N ASN A 713 14.06 -20.69 16.13
CA ASN A 713 13.49 -19.81 17.15
C ASN A 713 12.13 -20.32 17.65
N LEU A 714 11.24 -20.78 16.77
CA LEU A 714 9.94 -21.32 17.17
C LEU A 714 10.08 -22.60 18.01
N ALA A 715 11.03 -23.47 17.67
CA ALA A 715 11.31 -24.67 18.46
C ALA A 715 11.85 -24.30 19.85
N ALA A 716 12.79 -23.36 19.93
CA ALA A 716 13.34 -22.88 21.19
C ALA A 716 12.27 -22.20 22.06
N LEU A 717 11.44 -21.34 21.46
CA LEU A 717 10.31 -20.71 22.14
C LEU A 717 9.35 -21.76 22.70
N GLY A 718 9.02 -22.79 21.93
CA GLY A 718 8.18 -23.89 22.37
C GLY A 718 8.75 -24.61 23.59
N ASN A 719 10.05 -24.91 23.58
CA ASN A 719 10.74 -25.56 24.69
C ASN A 719 10.76 -24.69 25.96
N ILE A 720 11.08 -23.39 25.82
CA ILE A 720 11.10 -22.45 26.95
C ILE A 720 9.69 -22.26 27.52
N CYS A 721 8.68 -22.10 26.67
CA CYS A 721 7.28 -22.02 27.11
C CYS A 721 6.82 -23.28 27.85
N ALA A 722 7.29 -24.48 27.45
CA ALA A 722 6.94 -25.73 28.11
C ALA A 722 7.61 -25.88 29.50
N ALA A 723 8.74 -25.20 29.73
CA ALA A 723 9.42 -25.14 31.03
C ALA A 723 8.82 -24.10 31.99
N LEU A 724 7.93 -23.23 31.51
CA LEU A 724 7.29 -22.18 32.29
C LEU A 724 5.90 -22.62 32.82
N PRO A 725 5.45 -22.06 33.95
CA PRO A 725 4.03 -22.10 34.31
C PRO A 725 3.17 -21.55 33.16
N GLU A 726 1.98 -22.12 32.94
CA GLU A 726 1.13 -21.82 31.77
C GLU A 726 0.89 -20.31 31.56
N VAL A 727 0.65 -19.57 32.65
CA VAL A 727 0.44 -18.12 32.62
C VAL A 727 1.69 -17.38 32.12
N ASP A 728 2.86 -17.77 32.61
CA ASP A 728 4.13 -17.15 32.22
C ASP A 728 4.56 -17.58 30.81
N GLY A 729 4.31 -18.83 30.42
CA GLY A 729 4.50 -19.31 29.06
C GLY A 729 3.64 -18.53 28.05
N THR A 730 2.41 -18.17 28.43
CA THR A 730 1.52 -17.33 27.62
C THR A 730 2.06 -15.90 27.51
N LYS A 731 2.55 -15.29 28.59
CA LYS A 731 3.17 -13.96 28.57
C LYS A 731 4.40 -13.94 27.66
N LEU A 732 5.28 -14.94 27.77
CA LEU A 732 6.46 -15.07 26.92
C LEU A 732 6.08 -15.14 25.44
N ARG A 733 5.10 -15.98 25.10
CA ARG A 733 4.64 -16.13 23.72
C ARG A 733 4.12 -14.80 23.15
N ARG A 734 3.32 -14.06 23.92
CA ARG A 734 2.81 -12.74 23.52
C ARG A 734 3.94 -11.72 23.34
N ALA A 735 4.89 -11.66 24.28
CA ALA A 735 6.03 -10.76 24.18
C ALA A 735 6.88 -11.07 22.94
N TRP A 736 7.14 -12.34 22.68
CA TRP A 736 7.86 -12.76 21.49
C TRP A 736 7.11 -12.44 20.20
N GLN A 737 5.79 -12.68 20.14
CA GLN A 737 4.98 -12.35 18.95
C GLN A 737 4.97 -10.84 18.66
N ARG A 738 4.91 -9.99 19.69
CA ARG A 738 5.00 -8.53 19.53
C ARG A 738 6.36 -8.08 18.97
N LEU A 739 7.44 -8.72 19.40
CA LEU A 739 8.79 -8.46 18.87
C LEU A 739 8.99 -9.01 17.45
N ALA A 740 8.48 -10.21 17.19
CA ALA A 740 8.60 -10.90 15.90
C ALA A 740 7.70 -10.29 14.83
N TYR A 741 6.54 -9.75 15.19
CA TYR A 741 5.54 -9.26 14.24
C TYR A 741 5.04 -7.86 14.60
N PRO A 742 5.91 -6.85 14.76
CA PRO A 742 5.49 -5.53 15.20
C PRO A 742 4.50 -4.91 14.22
N ARG A 743 4.56 -5.17 12.91
CA ARG A 743 3.52 -4.70 11.97
C ARG A 743 2.11 -5.25 12.26
N VAL A 744 2.03 -6.45 12.86
CA VAL A 744 0.77 -7.08 13.27
C VAL A 744 0.28 -6.52 14.61
N TYR A 745 1.15 -5.91 15.44
CA TYR A 745 0.80 -5.40 16.77
C TYR A 745 0.80 -3.86 16.88
N ASP A 746 1.65 -3.16 16.14
CA ASP A 746 1.71 -1.70 16.00
C ASP A 746 0.72 -1.21 14.94
N ALA A 747 -0.57 -1.31 15.23
CA ALA A 747 -1.54 -0.47 14.52
C ALA A 747 -1.47 0.93 15.15
N GLY A 748 -1.14 1.94 14.34
CA GLY A 748 -1.23 3.35 14.76
C GLY A 748 -2.63 3.79 15.25
N SER A 749 -3.64 2.93 15.09
CA SER A 749 -5.02 3.05 15.59
C SER A 749 -5.39 2.08 16.71
N SER A 750 -4.43 1.53 17.49
CA SER A 750 -4.74 0.64 18.63
C SER A 750 -5.53 1.35 19.73
N ALA A 751 -6.54 0.67 20.28
CA ALA A 751 -7.33 1.16 21.41
C ALA A 751 -6.61 1.07 22.77
N GLU A 752 -5.50 0.32 22.85
CA GLU A 752 -4.81 0.01 24.11
C GLU A 752 -4.37 1.28 24.86
N GLY A 753 -3.84 2.27 24.15
CA GLY A 753 -3.45 3.55 24.73
C GLY A 753 -4.63 4.35 25.30
N ILE A 754 -5.84 4.18 24.74
CA ILE A 754 -7.06 4.84 25.24
C ILE A 754 -7.55 4.16 26.52
N PHE A 755 -7.48 2.83 26.61
CA PHE A 755 -7.76 2.11 27.86
C PHE A 755 -6.81 2.53 28.99
N VAL A 756 -5.51 2.67 28.71
CA VAL A 756 -4.53 3.14 29.70
C VAL A 756 -4.87 4.56 30.18
N LYS A 757 -5.21 5.47 29.27
CA LYS A 757 -5.66 6.83 29.63
C LYS A 757 -6.93 6.81 30.46
N ALA A 758 -7.90 5.97 30.11
CA ALA A 758 -9.16 5.84 30.84
C ALA A 758 -8.92 5.39 32.29
N LEU A 759 -8.14 4.32 32.50
CA LEU A 759 -7.84 3.80 33.83
C LEU A 759 -7.03 4.77 34.70
N ALA A 760 -6.30 5.71 34.08
CA ALA A 760 -5.58 6.78 34.77
C ALA A 760 -6.49 7.92 35.26
N LEU A 761 -7.76 7.98 34.84
CA LEU A 761 -8.70 8.99 35.31
C LEU A 761 -9.01 8.78 36.80
N ARG A 762 -8.81 9.85 37.58
CA ARG A 762 -9.04 9.84 39.03
C ARG A 762 -10.53 9.81 39.39
N GLU A 763 -11.39 10.25 38.49
CA GLU A 763 -12.83 10.41 38.74
C GLU A 763 -13.64 9.13 38.47
N LEU A 764 -13.00 8.01 38.13
CA LEU A 764 -13.68 6.73 37.88
C LEU A 764 -14.32 6.17 39.15
N SER A 765 -15.57 5.75 39.05
CA SER A 765 -16.17 4.89 40.07
C SER A 765 -15.48 3.51 40.10
N ALA A 766 -15.61 2.79 41.23
CA ALA A 766 -15.07 1.43 41.33
C ALA A 766 -15.71 0.47 40.31
N GLU A 767 -17.00 0.65 40.03
CA GLU A 767 -17.76 -0.12 39.04
C GLU A 767 -17.26 0.17 37.62
N GLN A 768 -17.08 1.45 37.26
CA GLN A 768 -16.53 1.84 35.96
C GLN A 768 -15.12 1.29 35.78
N ARG A 769 -14.26 1.40 36.80
CA ARG A 769 -12.90 0.86 36.74
C ARG A 769 -12.90 -0.66 36.50
N ALA A 770 -13.73 -1.41 37.22
CA ALA A 770 -13.85 -2.85 37.04
C ALA A 770 -14.35 -3.20 35.63
N ALA A 771 -15.37 -2.50 35.13
CA ALA A 771 -15.90 -2.69 33.77
C ALA A 771 -14.84 -2.39 32.70
N ILE A 772 -14.04 -1.33 32.87
CA ILE A 772 -12.96 -0.95 31.95
C ILE A 772 -11.85 -2.01 31.93
N GLU A 773 -11.47 -2.58 33.07
CA GLU A 773 -10.48 -3.67 33.11
C GLU A 773 -10.99 -4.94 32.41
N VAL A 774 -12.27 -5.29 32.58
CA VAL A 774 -12.89 -6.41 31.85
C VAL A 774 -12.87 -6.16 30.34
N MET A 775 -13.34 -4.98 29.90
CA MET A 775 -13.33 -4.61 28.48
C MET A 775 -11.92 -4.60 27.89
N LYS A 776 -10.92 -4.12 28.64
CA LYS A 776 -9.52 -4.13 28.22
C LYS A 776 -9.00 -5.56 28.06
N SER A 777 -9.37 -6.48 28.97
CA SER A 777 -9.00 -7.89 28.87
C SER A 777 -9.62 -8.54 27.63
N GLU A 778 -10.93 -8.36 27.41
CA GLU A 778 -11.64 -8.88 26.23
C GLU A 778 -11.06 -8.34 24.93
N TYR A 779 -10.79 -7.03 24.86
CA TYR A 779 -10.14 -6.40 23.72
C TYR A 779 -8.76 -7.01 23.45
N ASN A 780 -7.93 -7.17 24.49
CA ASN A 780 -6.61 -7.76 24.34
C ASN A 780 -6.69 -9.20 23.84
N GLU A 781 -7.61 -10.02 24.35
CA GLU A 781 -7.82 -11.38 23.87
C GLU A 781 -8.25 -11.41 22.40
N ALA A 782 -9.17 -10.53 21.99
CA ALA A 782 -9.60 -10.41 20.60
C ALA A 782 -8.46 -9.95 19.66
N VAL A 783 -7.62 -9.01 20.10
CA VAL A 783 -6.44 -8.57 19.35
C VAL A 783 -5.43 -9.72 19.21
N GLU A 784 -5.17 -10.48 20.26
CA GLU A 784 -4.25 -11.62 20.21
C GLU A 784 -4.78 -12.74 19.30
N ALA A 785 -6.09 -12.99 19.30
CA ALA A 785 -6.71 -13.95 18.38
C ALA A 785 -6.55 -13.53 16.91
N LEU A 786 -6.86 -12.26 16.59
CA LEU A 786 -6.67 -11.71 15.24
C LEU A 786 -5.19 -11.70 14.82
N ALA A 787 -4.28 -11.35 15.74
CA ALA A 787 -2.84 -11.40 15.49
C ALA A 787 -2.38 -12.84 15.20
N GLY A 788 -2.93 -13.82 15.92
CA GLY A 788 -2.72 -15.24 15.64
C GLY A 788 -3.15 -15.64 14.23
N GLU A 789 -4.30 -15.16 13.75
CA GLU A 789 -4.76 -15.40 12.37
C GLU A 789 -3.86 -14.73 11.33
N PHE A 790 -3.35 -13.52 11.59
CA PHE A 790 -2.37 -12.87 10.73
C PHE A 790 -1.06 -13.65 10.64
N ILE A 791 -0.56 -14.15 11.77
CA ILE A 791 0.73 -14.85 11.86
C ILE A 791 0.65 -16.27 11.28
N ALA A 792 -0.46 -16.98 11.49
CA ALA A 792 -0.65 -18.34 11.00
C ALA A 792 -0.75 -18.41 9.46
N ARG A 793 -1.00 -17.28 8.79
CA ARG A 793 -1.11 -17.22 7.33
C ARG A 793 0.29 -17.07 6.71
N PRO A 794 0.74 -18.02 5.87
CA PRO A 794 2.05 -17.94 5.26
C PRO A 794 2.15 -16.69 4.38
N ALA A 795 3.26 -15.96 4.50
CA ALA A 795 3.57 -14.90 3.55
C ALA A 795 3.61 -15.51 2.13
N PRO A 796 2.88 -14.94 1.16
CA PRO A 796 2.59 -15.61 -0.12
C PRO A 796 3.83 -15.92 -0.98
N ALA A 797 4.97 -15.30 -0.66
CA ALA A 797 6.26 -15.55 -1.32
C ALA A 797 7.00 -16.79 -0.80
N ARG A 798 6.83 -17.18 0.47
CA ARG A 798 7.65 -18.23 1.11
C ARG A 798 7.26 -19.65 0.71
N ALA A 799 6.00 -19.87 0.36
CA ALA A 799 5.50 -21.20 0.03
C ALA A 799 5.88 -21.67 -1.40
N ASN A 800 6.16 -20.74 -2.32
CA ASN A 800 6.21 -21.06 -3.76
C ASN A 800 7.62 -21.05 -4.37
N LEU A 801 8.66 -20.59 -3.66
CA LEU A 801 10.03 -20.53 -4.19
C LEU A 801 10.83 -21.83 -3.98
N GLY A 802 10.34 -22.75 -3.14
CA GLY A 802 11.14 -23.88 -2.64
C GLY A 802 11.14 -25.15 -3.50
N ASP A 803 10.14 -25.36 -4.37
CA ASP A 803 9.87 -26.71 -4.89
C ASP A 803 10.14 -26.90 -6.40
N GLY A 804 10.92 -26.00 -7.01
CA GLY A 804 11.37 -26.12 -8.40
C GLY A 804 10.26 -26.26 -9.46
N SER A 805 9.00 -26.10 -9.06
CA SER A 805 7.81 -26.31 -9.87
C SER A 805 7.00 -25.02 -9.96
N GLU A 806 6.76 -24.61 -11.21
CA GLU A 806 5.61 -23.83 -11.66
C GLU A 806 5.37 -22.43 -11.07
N GLY A 807 6.28 -21.49 -11.35
CA GLY A 807 5.96 -20.06 -11.49
C GLY A 807 5.43 -19.30 -10.26
N LEU A 808 5.22 -18.00 -10.43
CA LEU A 808 4.56 -17.17 -9.42
C LEU A 808 3.08 -17.59 -9.31
N ASN A 809 2.70 -18.22 -8.20
CA ASN A 809 1.30 -18.54 -7.92
C ASN A 809 0.54 -17.27 -7.51
N ILE A 810 0.16 -16.48 -8.53
CA ILE A 810 -0.56 -15.21 -8.40
C ILE A 810 -1.87 -15.39 -7.60
N VAL A 811 -2.53 -16.53 -7.70
CA VAL A 811 -3.77 -16.83 -6.95
C VAL A 811 -3.50 -16.87 -5.46
N ALA A 812 -2.48 -17.62 -5.03
CA ALA A 812 -2.10 -17.70 -3.63
C ALA A 812 -1.72 -16.32 -3.07
N MET A 813 -1.02 -15.50 -3.86
CA MET A 813 -0.71 -14.12 -3.50
C MET A 813 -1.95 -13.25 -3.31
N GLN A 814 -2.90 -13.33 -4.24
CA GLN A 814 -4.14 -12.56 -4.16
C GLN A 814 -5.00 -12.98 -2.98
N THR A 815 -5.11 -14.28 -2.71
CA THR A 815 -5.85 -14.82 -1.56
C THR A 815 -5.24 -14.31 -0.26
N ALA A 816 -3.92 -14.43 -0.09
CA ALA A 816 -3.22 -13.95 1.10
C ALA A 816 -3.41 -12.45 1.32
N GLU A 817 -3.35 -11.65 0.26
CA GLU A 817 -3.52 -10.19 0.34
C GLU A 817 -4.97 -9.79 0.66
N ARG A 818 -5.96 -10.49 0.10
CA ARG A 818 -7.37 -10.28 0.49
C ARG A 818 -7.60 -10.60 1.96
N GLU A 819 -7.05 -11.71 2.40
CA GLU A 819 -7.08 -12.18 3.77
C GLU A 819 -6.44 -11.17 4.73
N ARG A 820 -5.29 -10.60 4.35
CA ARG A 820 -4.61 -9.53 5.09
C ARG A 820 -5.46 -8.27 5.19
N LYS A 821 -6.08 -7.83 4.08
CA LYS A 821 -7.01 -6.68 4.06
C LYS A 821 -8.22 -6.92 4.95
N ARG A 822 -8.79 -8.13 4.92
CA ARG A 822 -9.91 -8.54 5.78
C ARG A 822 -9.54 -8.42 7.26
N LEU A 823 -8.44 -9.03 7.68
CA LEU A 823 -7.99 -9.00 9.06
C LEU A 823 -7.63 -7.57 9.51
N THR A 824 -7.13 -6.73 8.61
CA THR A 824 -6.87 -5.31 8.89
C THR A 824 -8.17 -4.54 9.15
N ALA A 825 -9.21 -4.81 8.36
CA ALA A 825 -10.52 -4.23 8.57
C ALA A 825 -11.18 -4.73 9.87
N ASP A 826 -11.07 -6.03 10.16
CA ASP A 826 -11.57 -6.62 11.42
C ASP A 826 -10.90 -6.00 12.64
N ARG A 827 -9.59 -5.77 12.57
CA ARG A 827 -8.84 -5.10 13.64
C ARG A 827 -9.27 -3.64 13.82
N GLU A 828 -9.45 -2.91 12.73
CA GLU A 828 -9.88 -1.51 12.80
C GLU A 828 -11.29 -1.39 13.40
N GLU A 829 -12.22 -2.27 13.01
CA GLU A 829 -13.56 -2.34 13.58
C GLU A 829 -13.53 -2.73 15.07
N LEU A 830 -12.69 -3.71 15.46
CA LEU A 830 -12.48 -4.07 16.86
C LEU A 830 -11.99 -2.87 17.69
N ASN A 831 -11.00 -2.12 17.18
CA ASN A 831 -10.50 -0.92 17.86
C ASN A 831 -11.62 0.13 18.02
N GLN A 832 -12.39 0.38 16.97
CA GLN A 832 -13.47 1.36 16.97
C GLN A 832 -14.61 0.96 17.93
N SER A 833 -15.02 -0.32 17.91
CA SER A 833 -16.02 -0.85 18.84
C SER A 833 -15.56 -0.76 20.29
N ALA A 834 -14.30 -1.17 20.58
CA ALA A 834 -13.76 -1.13 21.94
C ALA A 834 -13.70 0.29 22.52
N VAL A 835 -13.23 1.27 21.74
CA VAL A 835 -13.16 2.68 22.18
C VAL A 835 -14.54 3.28 22.39
N ARG A 836 -15.52 2.90 21.58
CA ARG A 836 -16.90 3.34 21.76
C ARG A 836 -17.52 2.76 23.03
N ARG A 837 -17.44 1.44 23.25
CA ARG A 837 -17.95 0.80 24.49
C ARG A 837 -17.30 1.40 25.74
N LEU A 838 -16.00 1.71 25.65
CA LEU A 838 -15.27 2.43 26.69
C LEU A 838 -15.88 3.82 26.93
N LYS A 839 -16.11 4.62 25.89
CA LYS A 839 -16.72 5.96 26.02
C LYS A 839 -18.16 5.92 26.56
N GLU A 840 -18.96 4.94 26.15
CA GLU A 840 -20.31 4.73 26.68
C GLU A 840 -20.27 4.44 28.19
N THR A 841 -19.33 3.59 28.63
CA THR A 841 -19.12 3.27 30.05
C THR A 841 -18.63 4.47 30.87
N LEU A 842 -17.79 5.32 30.25
CA LEU A 842 -17.27 6.54 30.86
C LEU A 842 -18.31 7.67 30.93
N GLY A 843 -19.28 7.69 30.02
CA GLY A 843 -20.20 8.81 29.82
C GLY A 843 -19.55 9.99 29.09
N ALA A 844 -20.35 11.00 28.75
CA ALA A 844 -19.93 12.10 27.86
C ALA A 844 -18.71 12.90 28.39
N GLU A 845 -18.70 13.26 29.68
CA GLU A 845 -17.63 14.09 30.26
C GLU A 845 -16.29 13.36 30.34
N LEU A 846 -16.26 12.13 30.87
CA LEU A 846 -15.02 11.36 31.00
C LEU A 846 -14.57 10.77 29.65
N GLY A 847 -15.52 10.43 28.78
CA GLY A 847 -15.28 9.97 27.41
C GLY A 847 -14.58 11.02 26.54
N ALA A 848 -14.85 12.30 26.75
CA ALA A 848 -14.14 13.39 26.08
C ALA A 848 -12.67 13.49 26.51
N LYS A 849 -12.35 13.20 27.79
CA LYS A 849 -10.98 13.30 28.33
C LYS A 849 -10.03 12.24 27.77
N VAL A 850 -10.52 11.07 27.38
CA VAL A 850 -9.69 9.98 26.88
C VAL A 850 -9.30 10.15 25.40
N GLY A 851 -10.04 10.98 24.66
CA GLY A 851 -9.82 11.28 23.24
C GLY A 851 -10.42 10.23 22.29
N ASP A 852 -10.14 10.39 21.00
CA ASP A 852 -10.54 9.46 19.92
C ASP A 852 -9.35 8.64 19.43
N LEU A 853 -9.65 7.58 18.66
CA LEU A 853 -8.62 6.88 17.91
C LEU A 853 -7.91 7.87 16.96
N PRO A 854 -6.58 7.75 16.79
CA PRO A 854 -5.87 8.54 15.81
C PRO A 854 -6.47 8.31 14.43
N VAL A 855 -7.12 9.34 13.88
CA VAL A 855 -7.62 9.27 12.50
C VAL A 855 -6.40 9.11 11.60
N LYS A 856 -6.36 8.03 10.81
CA LYS A 856 -5.35 7.90 9.75
C LYS A 856 -5.50 9.11 8.85
N LYS A 857 -4.61 10.09 8.99
CA LYS A 857 -4.56 11.24 8.09
C LYS A 857 -4.44 10.68 6.68
N LYS A 858 -5.45 10.92 5.84
CA LYS A 858 -5.33 10.70 4.40
C LYS A 858 -4.13 11.54 3.97
N ARG A 859 -2.99 10.90 3.74
CA ARG A 859 -1.87 11.58 3.10
C ARG A 859 -2.34 11.92 1.69
N SER A 860 -2.10 13.15 1.27
CA SER A 860 -2.35 13.55 -0.11
C SER A 860 -1.73 12.49 -1.03
N PRO A 861 -2.39 12.10 -2.13
CA PRO A 861 -1.83 11.14 -3.07
C PRO A 861 -0.39 11.54 -3.38
N MET A 862 0.53 10.56 -3.34
CA MET A 862 1.96 10.78 -3.59
C MET A 862 2.09 11.52 -4.92
N GLN A 863 2.48 12.80 -4.85
CA GLN A 863 2.72 13.60 -6.03
C GLN A 863 4.10 13.21 -6.55
N PHE A 864 4.16 12.57 -7.72
CA PHE A 864 5.41 12.36 -8.42
C PHE A 864 5.93 13.73 -8.84
N GLN A 865 6.97 14.19 -8.16
CA GLN A 865 7.72 15.38 -8.53
C GLN A 865 8.79 14.92 -9.51
N ILE A 866 8.63 15.29 -10.78
CA ILE A 866 9.68 15.16 -11.79
C ILE A 866 10.10 16.60 -12.08
N GLY A 867 11.16 17.05 -11.43
CA GLY A 867 11.77 18.37 -11.61
C GLY A 867 13.10 18.23 -12.35
N GLY A 868 13.37 19.17 -13.26
CA GLY A 868 14.54 19.20 -14.14
C GLY A 868 15.78 19.83 -13.55
#